data_AF-A0A9Q0JWL8-F1
#
_entry.id   AF-A0A9Q0JWL8-F1
#
_cell.length_a   1.000
_cell.length_b   1.000
_cell.length_c   1.000
_cell.angle_alpha   90.00
_cell.angle_beta   90.00
_cell.angle_gamma   90.00
#
_symmetry.space_group_name_H-M   'P 1'
#
loop_
_entity.id
_entity.type
_entity.pdbx_description
1 polymer ?
#
loop_
_entity_poly.entity_id
_entity_poly.type
_entity_poly.pdbx_seq_one_letter_code
_entity_poly.pdbx_strand_id
1 'polypeptide(L)'
;MVNELHRNGFKAIWMIDPGIKLEKGYFVYDSGSEKDVWVKKADGTPFTGNVWPGPCVFPDFTQAKTRLWWCNLVKEFTSNGVDGIWNDMNEPAVFKVATKTMPETNIHKGDTELGGYQNHSHYHNVYGTLMARSTNGGMKLADENRRPFVLTRAGFIGGQRYAATWTGDNLSTWEHLHMSVSMVLQLGLSGQPLSGPDIGGFVGNATPKLFGKWLGIGAMFPFCRGHSEMGTIDHEPWSFGEECEEVCRLALMRRYRLIPHIYTLFYKAHTVGTPIAVPTFFADSKDPSLRKVENSFLLGPVLIHSSTVPDKGSHQLPLVLPKGIWLRFDFNDSHPDLPTLYLQGGSIIPVGPPLQHVGEANLTDDLSLIIALDDHGKAEGVIFEDDGDGYEFTREGYLLTYYVAELQSSVVTVKISRTEGSWRRPKRRLHVQLLLGEGAKLDAWGTDGEVVQIIVPSESDVSHLISTNKEQYRARIESAKCIPGVEEISGQKGIDISRTPIVLKSGDWILEVVPWIGGRMISMMHFPSGTQWLHNRVEVSGYEEYSGTEYLSAGCSEEYTVLERDPQQGGEEEALKLEGDIGGGLVIERQISIKKDNPRVLHIDSSILARQLGAGSGGFSRLVCLRVHPRFSLLHPSQSFISFVSIDGNKREVWPDSGELFLEGDLRPKGEWMLVDRSLCLGLVNRFNVNEVSKCHIYWGSGTVSMELWSEQRPVSKESPLGISHEYEVKEIP
;
A
#
# COMPACT_ATOMS: atom_id res chain seq x y z
N MET A 1 28.54 11.14 13.71
CA MET A 1 27.40 10.80 12.85
C MET A 1 26.33 11.88 12.83
N VAL A 2 25.56 12.12 13.90
CA VAL A 2 24.46 13.12 13.89
C VAL A 2 24.92 14.52 13.45
N ASN A 3 26.01 15.03 14.03
CA ASN A 3 26.58 16.33 13.63
C ASN A 3 27.01 16.39 12.14
N GLU A 4 27.29 15.24 11.52
CA GLU A 4 27.63 15.16 10.09
C GLU A 4 26.37 15.21 9.23
N LEU A 5 25.31 14.48 9.62
CA LEU A 5 23.99 14.57 9.00
C LEU A 5 23.48 16.03 9.02
N HIS A 6 23.56 16.70 10.18
CA HIS A 6 23.14 18.10 10.32
C HIS A 6 23.93 19.06 9.44
N ARG A 7 25.25 18.86 9.28
CA ARG A 7 26.08 19.69 8.37
C ARG A 7 25.69 19.55 6.91
N ASN A 8 25.11 18.41 6.53
CA ASN A 8 24.58 18.14 5.19
C ASN A 8 23.07 18.45 5.07
N GLY A 9 22.47 19.10 6.08
CA GLY A 9 21.06 19.50 6.05
C GLY A 9 20.04 18.41 6.39
N PHE A 10 20.50 17.21 6.75
CA PHE A 10 19.64 16.10 7.17
C PHE A 10 19.22 16.21 8.64
N LYS A 11 18.12 15.54 8.99
CA LYS A 11 17.63 15.37 10.37
C LYS A 11 17.69 13.90 10.76
N ALA A 12 18.05 13.61 12.01
CA ALA A 12 18.20 12.25 12.49
C ALA A 12 16.94 11.78 13.23
N ILE A 13 16.28 10.74 12.69
CA ILE A 13 15.11 10.10 13.29
C ILE A 13 15.48 8.69 13.72
N TRP A 14 15.10 8.29 14.94
CA TRP A 14 15.46 6.99 15.50
C TRP A 14 14.22 6.22 15.95
N MET A 15 14.24 4.91 15.68
CA MET A 15 13.21 3.99 16.12
C MET A 15 13.37 3.67 17.61
N ILE A 16 12.24 3.65 18.34
CA ILE A 16 12.17 3.25 19.75
C ILE A 16 10.92 2.39 19.96
N ASP A 17 11.13 1.18 20.47
CA ASP A 17 10.06 0.22 20.78
C ASP A 17 9.64 0.28 22.25
N PRO A 18 8.41 -0.15 22.59
CA PRO A 18 7.97 -0.26 23.97
C PRO A 18 8.57 -1.47 24.72
N GLY A 19 9.15 -2.45 24.01
CA GLY A 19 9.72 -3.64 24.62
C GLY A 19 11.08 -3.35 25.24
N ILE A 20 11.16 -3.33 26.57
CA ILE A 20 12.41 -3.14 27.31
C ILE A 20 13.01 -4.50 27.63
N LYS A 21 14.21 -4.78 27.11
CA LYS A 21 14.92 -6.04 27.35
C LYS A 21 14.99 -6.35 28.84
N LEU A 22 14.59 -7.57 29.21
CA LEU A 22 14.68 -8.08 30.57
C LEU A 22 16.14 -8.48 30.84
N GLU A 23 16.94 -7.51 31.30
CA GLU A 23 18.36 -7.69 31.55
C GLU A 23 18.81 -6.88 32.77
N LYS A 24 19.24 -7.57 33.84
CA LYS A 24 19.80 -6.91 35.03
C LYS A 24 21.10 -6.20 34.65
N GLY A 25 21.28 -4.97 35.13
CA GLY A 25 22.42 -4.12 34.77
C GLY A 25 22.14 -3.20 33.58
N TYR A 26 21.06 -3.44 32.82
CA TYR A 26 20.58 -2.47 31.84
C TYR A 26 19.81 -1.37 32.56
N PHE A 27 20.36 -0.15 32.58
CA PHE A 27 19.85 0.94 33.41
C PHE A 27 18.37 1.29 33.17
N VAL A 28 17.84 1.09 31.95
CA VAL A 28 16.42 1.31 31.65
C VAL A 28 15.56 0.24 32.34
N TYR A 29 15.96 -1.02 32.25
CA TYR A 29 15.28 -2.11 32.95
C TYR A 29 15.38 -1.97 34.47
N ASP A 30 16.56 -1.65 35.00
CA ASP A 30 16.78 -1.50 36.44
C ASP A 30 15.97 -0.32 37.01
N SER A 31 16.02 0.85 36.37
CA SER A 31 15.27 2.04 36.82
C SER A 31 13.75 1.90 36.69
N GLY A 32 13.26 1.23 35.64
CA GLY A 32 11.83 0.95 35.51
C GLY A 32 11.34 -0.07 36.54
N SER A 33 12.17 -1.06 36.89
CA SER A 33 11.87 -2.04 37.93
C SER A 33 11.83 -1.39 39.32
N GLU A 34 12.80 -0.53 39.64
CA GLU A 34 12.82 0.26 40.88
C GLU A 34 11.57 1.12 41.05
N LYS A 35 11.08 1.71 39.95
CA LYS A 35 9.90 2.58 39.94
C LYS A 35 8.56 1.83 39.77
N ASP A 36 8.59 0.50 39.63
CA ASP A 36 7.41 -0.36 39.42
C ASP A 36 6.51 0.14 38.27
N VAL A 37 7.13 0.36 37.10
CA VAL A 37 6.48 0.94 35.89
C VAL A 37 5.93 -0.10 34.93
N TRP A 38 6.15 -1.40 35.17
CA TRP A 38 5.79 -2.46 34.23
C TRP A 38 4.31 -2.84 34.27
N VAL A 39 3.77 -3.22 33.11
CA VAL A 39 2.52 -3.98 33.00
C VAL A 39 2.68 -5.32 33.72
N LYS A 40 1.64 -5.78 34.41
CA LYS A 40 1.68 -6.99 35.25
C LYS A 40 0.83 -8.11 34.68
N LYS A 41 1.16 -9.34 35.02
CA LYS A 41 0.26 -10.50 34.90
C LYS A 41 -0.80 -10.46 36.00
N ALA A 42 -1.82 -11.30 35.89
CA ALA A 42 -2.85 -11.47 36.91
C ALA A 42 -2.31 -11.88 38.30
N ASP A 43 -1.13 -12.53 38.36
CA ASP A 43 -0.43 -12.90 39.60
C ASP A 43 0.36 -11.74 40.24
N GLY A 44 0.35 -10.54 39.64
CA GLY A 44 1.03 -9.35 40.15
C GLY A 44 2.52 -9.24 39.78
N THR A 45 3.09 -10.22 39.09
CA THR A 45 4.48 -10.14 38.58
C THR A 45 4.53 -9.42 37.22
N PRO A 46 5.65 -8.80 36.83
CA PRO A 46 5.78 -8.16 35.52
C PRO A 46 5.45 -9.11 34.36
N PHE A 47 4.76 -8.62 33.35
CA PHE A 47 4.56 -9.35 32.11
C PHE A 47 5.83 -9.37 31.29
N THR A 48 6.17 -10.55 30.77
CA THR A 48 7.29 -10.76 29.86
C THR A 48 6.77 -11.26 28.52
N GLY A 49 7.10 -10.56 27.44
CA GLY A 49 6.81 -10.96 26.05
C GLY A 49 8.10 -11.00 25.23
N ASN A 50 8.13 -11.80 24.15
CA ASN A 50 9.28 -11.83 23.24
C ASN A 50 9.09 -10.79 22.13
N VAL A 51 10.10 -9.97 21.88
CA VAL A 51 10.18 -9.05 20.73
C VAL A 51 11.61 -9.07 20.16
N TRP A 52 12.06 -8.01 19.47
CA TRP A 52 13.37 -7.93 18.80
C TRP A 52 14.57 -8.36 19.67
N PRO A 53 14.80 -7.81 20.88
CA PRO A 53 15.92 -8.22 21.73
C PRO A 53 15.64 -9.50 22.55
N GLY A 54 14.57 -10.25 22.24
CA GLY A 54 14.14 -11.42 23.01
C GLY A 54 13.16 -11.05 24.15
N PRO A 55 13.29 -11.67 25.35
CA PRO A 55 12.39 -11.42 26.47
C PRO A 55 12.42 -9.95 26.93
N CYS A 56 11.25 -9.31 26.95
CA CYS A 56 11.07 -7.91 27.31
C CYS A 56 9.92 -7.71 28.30
N VAL A 57 10.06 -6.67 29.13
CA VAL A 57 8.97 -6.07 29.92
C VAL A 57 8.42 -4.84 29.21
N PHE A 58 7.18 -4.48 29.53
CA PHE A 58 6.46 -3.41 28.83
C PHE A 58 6.07 -2.31 29.83
N PRO A 59 6.39 -1.02 29.56
CA PRO A 59 5.97 0.09 30.39
C PRO A 59 4.44 0.23 30.39
N ASP A 60 3.87 0.40 31.58
CA ASP A 60 2.46 0.72 31.74
C ASP A 60 2.22 2.23 31.59
N PHE A 61 2.08 2.69 30.35
CA PHE A 61 1.86 4.11 30.03
C PHE A 61 0.52 4.67 30.55
N THR A 62 -0.35 3.83 31.11
CA THR A 62 -1.58 4.28 31.77
C THR A 62 -1.32 4.99 33.11
N GLN A 63 -0.10 4.87 33.65
CA GLN A 63 0.32 5.53 34.89
C GLN A 63 1.14 6.81 34.62
N ALA A 64 0.80 7.91 35.29
CA ALA A 64 1.51 9.18 35.16
C ALA A 64 3.00 9.05 35.52
N LYS A 65 3.33 8.24 36.54
CA LYS A 65 4.72 7.97 36.93
C LYS A 65 5.52 7.27 35.82
N THR A 66 4.89 6.37 35.07
CA THR A 66 5.54 5.66 33.95
C THR A 66 5.75 6.60 32.78
N ARG A 67 4.75 7.43 32.46
CA ARG A 67 4.87 8.46 31.41
C ARG A 67 6.01 9.44 31.74
N LEU A 68 6.11 9.91 32.99
CA LEU A 68 7.20 10.77 33.43
C LEU A 68 8.57 10.09 33.37
N TRP A 69 8.66 8.82 33.77
CA TRP A 69 9.89 8.04 33.62
C TRP A 69 10.32 7.94 32.16
N TRP A 70 9.39 7.61 31.25
CA TRP A 70 9.65 7.57 29.82
C TRP A 70 10.06 8.93 29.24
N CYS A 71 9.37 10.01 29.61
CA CYS A 71 9.71 11.37 29.19
C CYS A 71 11.17 11.73 29.51
N ASN A 72 11.68 11.34 30.70
CA ASN A 72 13.06 11.63 31.09
C ASN A 72 14.07 10.83 30.26
N LEU A 73 13.79 9.55 29.96
CA LEU A 73 14.63 8.75 29.06
C LEU A 73 14.68 9.36 27.66
N VAL A 74 13.52 9.77 27.13
CA VAL A 74 13.44 10.44 25.83
C VAL A 74 14.18 11.77 25.85
N LYS A 75 14.06 12.57 26.91
CA LYS A 75 14.78 13.84 27.07
C LYS A 75 16.30 13.64 26.94
N GLU A 76 16.83 12.67 27.68
CA GLU A 76 18.26 12.35 27.65
C GLU A 76 18.69 11.85 26.27
N PHE A 77 17.88 11.01 25.63
CA PHE A 77 18.16 10.51 24.28
C PHE A 77 18.16 11.64 23.23
N THR A 78 17.15 12.51 23.25
CA THR A 78 17.02 13.68 22.37
C THR A 78 18.18 14.65 22.52
N SER A 79 18.72 14.80 23.72
CA SER A 79 19.88 15.67 24.01
C SER A 79 21.16 15.26 23.25
N ASN A 80 21.22 14.05 22.69
CA ASN A 80 22.32 13.58 21.83
C ASN A 80 22.20 14.02 20.34
N GLY A 81 21.28 14.94 20.03
CA GLY A 81 21.08 15.50 18.70
C GLY A 81 20.02 14.78 17.84
N VAL A 82 19.19 13.93 18.45
CA VAL A 82 18.06 13.29 17.77
C VAL A 82 16.97 14.33 17.49
N ASP A 83 16.53 14.44 16.23
CA ASP A 83 15.53 15.42 15.81
C ASP A 83 14.09 14.89 15.84
N GLY A 84 13.93 13.56 15.75
CA GLY A 84 12.63 12.90 15.72
C GLY A 84 12.70 11.48 16.25
N ILE A 85 11.56 10.96 16.72
CA ILE A 85 11.46 9.60 17.25
C ILE A 85 10.35 8.86 16.52
N TRP A 86 10.64 7.63 16.12
CA TRP A 86 9.71 6.69 15.53
C TRP A 86 9.35 5.61 16.55
N ASN A 87 8.13 5.64 17.09
CA ASN A 87 7.60 4.59 17.94
C ASN A 87 6.99 3.47 17.10
N ASP A 88 7.69 2.33 17.09
CA ASP A 88 7.25 1.12 16.41
C ASP A 88 6.83 0.04 17.42
N MET A 89 6.16 -1.01 16.93
CA MET A 89 5.75 -2.18 17.71
C MET A 89 4.83 -1.85 18.90
N ASN A 90 4.15 -0.71 18.85
CA ASN A 90 3.44 -0.12 19.99
C ASN A 90 1.93 -0.31 19.98
N GLU A 91 1.44 -1.33 19.28
CA GLU A 91 0.07 -1.84 19.38
C GLU A 91 -0.34 -2.22 20.83
N PRO A 92 0.46 -2.91 21.66
CA PRO A 92 1.85 -3.40 21.52
C PRO A 92 1.98 -4.80 20.89
N ALA A 93 2.96 -4.94 20.00
CA ALA A 93 3.25 -6.22 19.36
C ALA A 93 4.08 -7.16 20.25
N VAL A 94 3.74 -8.45 20.23
CA VAL A 94 4.47 -9.52 20.92
C VAL A 94 4.66 -10.70 19.96
N PHE A 95 5.89 -11.19 19.85
CA PHE A 95 6.24 -12.32 19.01
C PHE A 95 5.90 -13.65 19.67
N LYS A 96 5.77 -14.69 18.82
CA LYS A 96 5.57 -16.09 19.22
C LYS A 96 4.31 -16.33 20.07
N VAL A 97 3.29 -15.51 19.88
CA VAL A 97 1.94 -15.67 20.45
C VAL A 97 0.89 -15.53 19.35
N ALA A 98 -0.21 -16.28 19.47
CA ALA A 98 -1.25 -16.34 18.43
C ALA A 98 -1.92 -14.98 18.17
N THR A 99 -2.17 -14.20 19.22
CA THR A 99 -2.85 -12.90 19.13
C THR A 99 -1.93 -11.74 18.71
N LYS A 100 -0.61 -11.98 18.61
CA LYS A 100 0.43 -10.96 18.33
C LYS A 100 0.46 -9.76 19.29
N THR A 101 -0.17 -9.86 20.45
CA THR A 101 -0.19 -8.84 21.51
C THR A 101 -0.06 -9.51 22.89
N MET A 102 0.07 -8.71 23.95
CA MET A 102 0.04 -9.22 25.33
C MET A 102 -1.34 -9.78 25.71
N PRO A 103 -1.42 -10.75 26.65
CA PRO A 103 -2.69 -11.33 27.07
C PRO A 103 -3.69 -10.29 27.55
N GLU A 104 -4.97 -10.44 27.18
CA GLU A 104 -6.04 -9.53 27.59
C GLU A 104 -6.17 -9.40 29.12
N THR A 105 -5.82 -10.46 29.85
CA THR A 105 -5.86 -10.53 31.32
C THR A 105 -4.68 -9.87 32.02
N ASN A 106 -3.71 -9.34 31.26
CA ASN A 106 -2.67 -8.50 31.82
C ASN A 106 -3.27 -7.27 32.49
N ILE A 107 -2.63 -6.80 33.54
CA ILE A 107 -3.11 -5.75 34.42
C ILE A 107 -2.33 -4.46 34.16
N HIS A 108 -3.08 -3.38 33.99
CA HIS A 108 -2.62 -2.00 34.02
C HIS A 108 -3.13 -1.31 35.28
N LYS A 109 -2.25 -0.56 35.94
CA LYS A 109 -2.56 0.18 37.16
C LYS A 109 -2.90 1.64 36.82
N GLY A 110 -3.79 1.83 35.85
CA GLY A 110 -4.06 3.14 35.26
C GLY A 110 -4.44 4.22 36.27
N ASP A 111 -4.13 5.46 35.93
CA ASP A 111 -4.58 6.62 36.69
C ASP A 111 -6.13 6.67 36.68
N THR A 112 -6.74 7.21 37.73
CA THR A 112 -8.21 7.21 37.89
C THR A 112 -8.92 7.89 36.72
N GLU A 113 -8.35 8.97 36.18
CA GLU A 113 -8.88 9.70 35.04
C GLU A 113 -8.81 8.94 33.71
N LEU A 114 -7.98 7.88 33.62
CA LEU A 114 -7.88 7.00 32.48
C LEU A 114 -8.68 5.69 32.67
N GLY A 115 -9.37 5.51 33.80
CA GLY A 115 -10.19 4.31 34.06
C GLY A 115 -9.70 3.42 35.21
N GLY A 116 -8.60 3.79 35.87
CA GLY A 116 -8.10 3.11 37.05
C GLY A 116 -7.43 1.76 36.78
N TYR A 117 -7.52 0.86 37.76
CA TYR A 117 -6.97 -0.49 37.65
C TYR A 117 -7.85 -1.34 36.72
N GLN A 118 -7.32 -1.76 35.56
CA GLN A 118 -8.07 -2.55 34.57
C GLN A 118 -7.19 -3.57 33.86
N ASN A 119 -7.85 -4.47 33.13
CA ASN A 119 -7.22 -5.42 32.23
C ASN A 119 -6.70 -4.75 30.94
N HIS A 120 -5.78 -5.42 30.23
CA HIS A 120 -5.20 -4.94 28.99
C HIS A 120 -6.24 -4.73 27.89
N SER A 121 -7.29 -5.55 27.84
CA SER A 121 -8.39 -5.37 26.89
C SER A 121 -9.07 -4.00 26.99
N HIS A 122 -9.06 -3.37 28.17
CA HIS A 122 -9.56 -2.00 28.34
C HIS A 122 -8.62 -0.94 27.74
N TYR A 123 -7.30 -1.20 27.76
CA TYR A 123 -6.26 -0.22 27.43
C TYR A 123 -5.54 -0.44 26.11
N HIS A 124 -5.75 -1.59 25.45
CA HIS A 124 -5.00 -2.01 24.27
C HIS A 124 -4.87 -0.88 23.23
N ASN A 125 -6.00 -0.35 22.77
CA ASN A 125 -6.03 0.65 21.70
C ASN A 125 -5.47 2.03 22.09
N VAL A 126 -5.29 2.34 23.38
CA VAL A 126 -4.70 3.61 23.83
C VAL A 126 -3.22 3.47 24.20
N TYR A 127 -2.67 2.26 24.24
CA TYR A 127 -1.28 2.01 24.61
C TYR A 127 -0.29 2.81 23.74
N GLY A 128 -0.39 2.67 22.41
CA GLY A 128 0.45 3.40 21.45
C GLY A 128 0.29 4.91 21.55
N THR A 129 -0.94 5.41 21.74
CA THR A 129 -1.20 6.84 21.93
C THR A 129 -0.55 7.40 23.19
N LEU A 130 -0.59 6.64 24.29
CA LEU A 130 0.00 7.05 25.56
C LEU A 130 1.54 7.00 25.50
N MET A 131 2.11 6.04 24.76
CA MET A 131 3.54 6.03 24.44
C MET A 131 3.92 7.26 23.61
N ALA A 132 3.23 7.51 22.49
CA ALA A 132 3.48 8.66 21.62
C ALA A 132 3.35 10.01 22.36
N ARG A 133 2.33 10.14 23.23
CA ARG A 133 2.17 11.30 24.11
C ARG A 133 3.36 11.48 25.05
N SER A 134 3.87 10.39 25.62
CA SER A 134 5.02 10.43 26.53
C SER A 134 6.31 10.76 25.77
N THR A 135 6.51 10.20 24.58
CA THR A 135 7.63 10.53 23.69
C THR A 135 7.60 12.02 23.29
N ASN A 136 6.44 12.53 22.86
CA ASN A 136 6.27 13.95 22.54
C ASN A 136 6.60 14.85 23.75
N GLY A 137 6.12 14.48 24.94
CA GLY A 137 6.43 15.18 26.19
C GLY A 137 7.92 15.18 26.51
N GLY A 138 8.61 14.05 26.37
CA GLY A 138 10.05 13.96 26.58
C GLY A 138 10.86 14.83 25.62
N MET A 139 10.48 14.86 24.35
CA MET A 139 11.13 15.72 23.35
C MET A 139 10.93 17.21 23.68
N LYS A 140 9.73 17.63 24.10
CA LYS A 140 9.50 19.01 24.56
C LYS A 140 10.30 19.39 25.80
N LEU A 141 10.54 18.43 26.70
CA LEU A 141 11.40 18.66 27.87
C LEU A 141 12.89 18.74 27.50
N ALA A 142 13.29 18.22 26.35
CA ALA A 142 14.66 18.34 25.85
C ALA A 142 14.89 19.73 25.25
N ASP A 143 13.95 20.21 24.44
CA ASP A 143 14.00 21.54 23.84
C ASP A 143 12.58 22.10 23.67
N GLU A 144 12.24 23.12 24.47
CA GLU A 144 10.93 23.77 24.42
C GLU A 144 10.74 24.68 23.20
N ASN A 145 11.84 25.02 22.51
CA ASN A 145 11.82 25.91 21.35
C ASN A 145 11.70 25.14 20.02
N ARG A 146 11.66 23.80 20.05
CA ARG A 146 11.55 22.97 18.84
C ARG A 146 10.24 22.19 18.83
N ARG A 147 9.69 22.02 17.63
CA ARG A 147 8.49 21.21 17.39
C ARG A 147 8.90 19.74 17.40
N PRO A 148 8.33 18.90 18.29
CA PRO A 148 8.63 17.47 18.29
C PRO A 148 8.10 16.80 17.02
N PHE A 149 8.94 15.98 16.39
CA PHE A 149 8.50 15.01 15.40
C PHE A 149 8.45 13.61 16.03
N VAL A 150 7.23 13.11 16.25
CA VAL A 150 6.99 11.73 16.66
C VAL A 150 6.21 11.03 15.56
N LEU A 151 6.69 9.87 15.13
CA LEU A 151 5.98 8.96 14.22
C LEU A 151 5.53 7.74 15.03
N THR A 152 4.28 7.30 14.93
CA THR A 152 3.76 6.14 15.68
C THR A 152 2.96 5.19 14.78
N ARG A 153 3.10 3.87 14.99
CA ARG A 153 2.35 2.87 14.21
C ARG A 153 0.92 2.79 14.70
N ALA A 154 0.78 2.56 16.00
CA ALA A 154 -0.50 2.44 16.65
C ALA A 154 -0.93 3.76 17.28
N GLY A 155 -2.22 4.05 17.21
CA GLY A 155 -2.84 5.25 17.75
C GLY A 155 -4.34 5.05 18.04
N PHE A 156 -4.94 6.08 18.61
CA PHE A 156 -6.37 6.18 18.91
C PHE A 156 -6.87 7.56 18.50
N ILE A 157 -8.19 7.79 18.54
CA ILE A 157 -8.74 9.12 18.26
C ILE A 157 -8.10 10.17 19.19
N GLY A 158 -7.57 11.24 18.60
CA GLY A 158 -6.79 12.26 19.32
C GLY A 158 -5.27 12.04 19.32
N GLY A 159 -4.77 10.92 18.78
CA GLY A 159 -3.34 10.62 18.66
C GLY A 159 -2.55 11.65 17.84
N GLN A 160 -3.19 12.28 16.84
CA GLN A 160 -2.59 13.32 15.99
C GLN A 160 -2.08 14.55 16.78
N ARG A 161 -2.54 14.74 18.02
CA ARG A 161 -2.04 15.80 18.91
C ARG A 161 -0.58 15.59 19.32
N TYR A 162 -0.08 14.36 19.19
CA TYR A 162 1.23 13.96 19.69
C TYR A 162 2.14 13.40 18.61
N ALA A 163 1.60 12.77 17.56
CA ALA A 163 2.38 12.07 16.55
C ALA A 163 1.73 12.01 15.16
N ALA A 164 2.58 11.95 14.14
CA ALA A 164 2.28 11.45 12.81
C ALA A 164 2.08 9.94 12.82
N THR A 165 1.48 9.39 11.77
CA THR A 165 1.31 7.94 11.58
C THR A 165 1.73 7.52 10.18
N TRP A 166 2.32 6.34 10.02
CA TRP A 166 2.44 5.70 8.71
C TRP A 166 1.50 4.50 8.62
N THR A 167 1.20 4.03 7.41
CA THR A 167 0.18 3.00 7.19
C THR A 167 0.63 1.56 7.53
N GLY A 168 1.70 1.41 8.30
CA GLY A 168 2.28 0.12 8.67
C GLY A 168 3.10 -0.54 7.56
N ASP A 169 3.46 -1.79 7.82
CA ASP A 169 4.39 -2.62 7.05
C ASP A 169 3.68 -3.19 5.79
N ASN A 170 3.51 -2.35 4.78
CA ASN A 170 2.89 -2.71 3.50
C ASN A 170 3.78 -3.62 2.64
N LEU A 171 3.16 -4.35 1.70
CA LEU A 171 3.87 -5.20 0.74
C LEU A 171 4.30 -4.40 -0.49
N SER A 172 5.40 -4.81 -1.13
CA SER A 172 5.85 -4.30 -2.43
C SER A 172 5.01 -4.85 -3.59
N THR A 173 3.71 -4.52 -3.64
CA THR A 173 2.79 -4.92 -4.71
C THR A 173 1.95 -3.77 -5.26
N TRP A 174 1.37 -3.96 -6.45
CA TRP A 174 0.49 -2.97 -7.10
C TRP A 174 -0.80 -2.72 -6.33
N GLU A 175 -1.33 -3.76 -5.69
CA GLU A 175 -2.52 -3.68 -4.84
C GLU A 175 -2.25 -2.77 -3.63
N HIS A 176 -1.08 -2.92 -2.99
CA HIS A 176 -0.71 -2.07 -1.86
C HIS A 176 -0.40 -0.63 -2.28
N LEU A 177 0.17 -0.41 -3.47
CA LEU A 177 0.23 0.93 -4.07
C LEU A 177 -1.17 1.53 -4.21
N HIS A 178 -2.12 0.79 -4.80
CA HIS A 178 -3.48 1.26 -5.00
C HIS A 178 -4.19 1.55 -3.66
N MET A 179 -4.12 0.63 -2.70
CA MET A 179 -4.70 0.77 -1.36
C MET A 179 -4.14 1.97 -0.59
N SER A 180 -2.88 2.36 -0.83
CA SER A 180 -2.25 3.46 -0.11
C SER A 180 -2.99 4.78 -0.24
N VAL A 181 -3.64 5.04 -1.39
CA VAL A 181 -4.47 6.24 -1.60
C VAL A 181 -5.64 6.22 -0.61
N SER A 182 -6.45 5.16 -0.63
CA SER A 182 -7.60 5.02 0.26
C SER A 182 -7.21 5.06 1.73
N MET A 183 -6.11 4.42 2.12
CA MET A 183 -5.63 4.44 3.51
C MET A 183 -5.28 5.85 3.99
N VAL A 184 -4.51 6.62 3.20
CA VAL A 184 -4.13 8.00 3.56
C VAL A 184 -5.35 8.90 3.68
N LEU A 185 -6.30 8.79 2.75
CA LEU A 185 -7.52 9.59 2.76
C LEU A 185 -8.41 9.27 3.98
N GLN A 186 -8.58 7.98 4.29
CA GLN A 186 -9.41 7.55 5.41
C GLN A 186 -8.79 7.93 6.77
N LEU A 187 -7.46 7.88 6.89
CA LEU A 187 -6.75 8.40 8.07
C LEU A 187 -6.96 9.92 8.22
N GLY A 188 -6.87 10.66 7.12
CA GLY A 188 -7.18 12.10 7.09
C GLY A 188 -8.60 12.40 7.58
N LEU A 189 -9.60 11.71 7.03
CA LEU A 189 -11.00 11.82 7.46
C LEU A 189 -11.23 11.39 8.92
N SER A 190 -10.40 10.49 9.44
CA SER A 190 -10.41 10.03 10.83
C SER A 190 -9.61 10.92 11.78
N GLY A 191 -9.13 12.08 11.29
CA GLY A 191 -8.47 13.10 12.10
C GLY A 191 -6.95 12.99 12.18
N GLN A 192 -6.30 12.16 11.35
CA GLN A 192 -4.84 12.07 11.24
C GLN A 192 -4.35 12.75 9.94
N PRO A 193 -4.00 14.05 9.97
CA PRO A 193 -3.65 14.81 8.76
C PRO A 193 -2.26 14.47 8.20
N LEU A 194 -1.35 13.95 9.04
CA LEU A 194 0.01 13.63 8.66
C LEU A 194 0.18 12.10 8.60
N SER A 195 -0.12 11.54 7.43
CA SER A 195 0.04 10.11 7.15
C SER A 195 0.51 9.79 5.73
N GLY A 196 1.08 8.61 5.58
CA GLY A 196 1.64 8.10 4.32
C GLY A 196 2.13 6.66 4.45
N PRO A 197 2.29 5.94 3.32
CA PRO A 197 2.81 4.58 3.30
C PRO A 197 4.34 4.55 3.29
N ASP A 198 4.89 3.34 3.41
CA ASP A 198 6.27 3.09 3.00
C ASP A 198 6.30 2.93 1.49
N ILE A 199 6.85 3.93 0.82
CA ILE A 199 6.84 4.04 -0.63
C ILE A 199 7.75 2.97 -1.21
N GLY A 200 7.21 2.17 -2.14
CA GLY A 200 7.86 0.97 -2.67
C GLY A 200 7.44 -0.32 -1.96
N GLY A 201 6.82 -0.21 -0.78
CA GLY A 201 6.49 -1.36 0.08
C GLY A 201 7.62 -1.69 1.03
N PHE A 202 7.25 -2.08 2.26
CA PHE A 202 8.17 -2.52 3.31
C PHE A 202 8.62 -3.96 3.10
N VAL A 203 7.67 -4.87 2.85
CA VAL A 203 7.90 -6.31 2.75
C VAL A 203 8.09 -6.74 1.29
N GLY A 204 9.16 -7.49 1.03
CA GLY A 204 9.52 -7.97 -0.31
C GLY A 204 10.23 -6.92 -1.17
N ASN A 205 10.51 -7.28 -2.44
CA ASN A 205 11.26 -6.44 -3.37
C ASN A 205 10.31 -5.68 -4.30
N ALA A 206 10.49 -4.37 -4.41
CA ALA A 206 9.82 -3.59 -5.43
C ALA A 206 10.43 -3.82 -6.82
N THR A 207 9.63 -3.77 -7.87
CA THR A 207 10.17 -3.61 -9.24
C THR A 207 10.47 -2.12 -9.48
N PRO A 208 11.41 -1.77 -10.38
CA PRO A 208 11.67 -0.38 -10.75
C PRO A 208 10.39 0.40 -11.09
N LYS A 209 9.50 -0.23 -11.88
CA LYS A 209 8.26 0.40 -12.33
C LYS A 209 7.26 0.61 -11.19
N LEU A 210 7.15 -0.35 -10.27
CA LEU A 210 6.33 -0.20 -9.07
C LEU A 210 6.89 0.93 -8.20
N PHE A 211 8.19 0.93 -7.91
CA PHE A 211 8.83 1.93 -7.07
C PHE A 211 8.68 3.34 -7.63
N GLY A 212 9.00 3.55 -8.92
CA GLY A 212 8.92 4.86 -9.55
C GLY A 212 7.50 5.44 -9.58
N LYS A 213 6.48 4.64 -9.91
CA LYS A 213 5.08 5.08 -9.83
C LYS A 213 4.63 5.34 -8.40
N TRP A 214 5.05 4.50 -7.45
CA TRP A 214 4.73 4.71 -6.03
C TRP A 214 5.37 5.98 -5.51
N LEU A 215 6.62 6.29 -5.85
CA LEU A 215 7.23 7.56 -5.45
C LEU A 215 6.57 8.76 -6.14
N GLY A 216 6.15 8.60 -7.39
CA GLY A 216 5.35 9.61 -8.10
C GLY A 216 4.13 10.08 -7.31
N ILE A 217 3.26 9.15 -6.90
CA ILE A 217 2.08 9.48 -6.08
C ILE A 217 2.44 9.75 -4.61
N GLY A 218 3.40 9.01 -4.05
CA GLY A 218 3.82 9.08 -2.66
C GLY A 218 4.45 10.41 -2.28
N ALA A 219 5.14 11.05 -3.23
CA ALA A 219 5.66 12.41 -3.07
C ALA A 219 4.54 13.44 -2.82
N MET A 220 3.32 13.16 -3.25
CA MET A 220 2.14 14.02 -3.06
C MET A 220 1.36 13.70 -1.76
N PHE A 221 1.70 12.64 -1.02
CA PHE A 221 1.07 12.37 0.28
C PHE A 221 1.58 13.31 1.38
N PRO A 222 0.80 13.54 2.47
CA PRO A 222 1.22 14.38 3.57
C PRO A 222 2.57 13.93 4.18
N PHE A 223 2.71 12.64 4.44
CA PHE A 223 3.96 12.00 4.83
C PHE A 223 4.55 11.23 3.64
N CYS A 224 5.83 11.45 3.33
CA CYS A 224 6.52 10.87 2.18
C CYS A 224 7.83 10.24 2.65
N ARG A 225 7.90 8.91 2.64
CA ARG A 225 9.06 8.14 3.11
C ARG A 225 9.22 6.85 2.28
N GLY A 226 10.42 6.60 1.77
CA GLY A 226 10.83 5.28 1.30
C GLY A 226 11.38 4.46 2.46
N HIS A 227 10.98 3.20 2.59
CA HIS A 227 11.44 2.29 3.64
C HIS A 227 11.20 0.84 3.25
N SER A 228 12.15 -0.05 3.57
CA SER A 228 12.07 -1.49 3.33
C SER A 228 12.60 -2.29 4.50
N GLU A 229 12.24 -3.57 4.56
CA GLU A 229 12.69 -4.49 5.59
C GLU A 229 14.15 -4.93 5.36
N MET A 230 14.77 -5.43 6.43
CA MET A 230 16.11 -5.99 6.33
C MET A 230 16.10 -7.24 5.43
N GLY A 231 16.97 -7.26 4.42
CA GLY A 231 17.17 -8.41 3.54
C GLY A 231 16.51 -8.28 2.17
N THR A 232 15.80 -7.18 1.90
CA THR A 232 15.37 -6.80 0.53
C THR A 232 16.56 -6.31 -0.29
N ILE A 233 16.34 -6.10 -1.58
CA ILE A 233 17.19 -5.22 -2.38
C ILE A 233 17.13 -3.79 -1.84
N ASP A 234 18.11 -2.99 -2.25
CA ASP A 234 18.20 -1.56 -1.96
C ASP A 234 16.96 -0.83 -2.52
N HIS A 235 16.22 -0.13 -1.65
CA HIS A 235 14.98 0.60 -1.99
C HIS A 235 15.18 2.12 -2.05
N GLU A 236 16.42 2.59 -2.23
CA GLU A 236 16.72 3.98 -2.50
C GLU A 236 16.38 4.35 -3.97
N PRO A 237 16.02 5.61 -4.25
CA PRO A 237 15.62 6.04 -5.59
C PRO A 237 16.60 5.70 -6.74
N TRP A 238 17.91 5.69 -6.46
CA TRP A 238 18.96 5.41 -7.43
C TRP A 238 19.24 3.91 -7.62
N SER A 239 18.67 3.04 -6.79
CA SER A 239 18.95 1.59 -6.81
C SER A 239 18.21 0.84 -7.92
N PHE A 240 17.25 1.50 -8.57
CA PHE A 240 16.35 0.91 -9.58
C PHE A 240 16.68 1.30 -11.04
N GLY A 241 17.86 1.86 -11.29
CA GLY A 241 18.31 2.29 -12.61
C GLY A 241 17.91 3.73 -12.97
N GLU A 242 18.54 4.27 -14.02
CA GLU A 242 18.48 5.69 -14.39
C GLU A 242 17.05 6.17 -14.70
N GLU A 243 16.23 5.36 -15.38
CA GLU A 243 14.85 5.72 -15.70
C GLU A 243 13.98 5.86 -14.44
N CYS A 244 14.16 4.96 -13.46
CA CYS A 244 13.44 5.05 -12.19
C CYS A 244 13.94 6.24 -11.36
N GLU A 245 15.26 6.42 -11.28
CA GLU A 245 15.87 7.56 -10.57
C GLU A 245 15.36 8.89 -11.12
N GLU A 246 15.25 9.03 -12.44
CA GLU A 246 14.73 10.23 -13.10
C GLU A 246 13.27 10.51 -12.71
N VAL A 247 12.40 9.50 -12.77
CA VAL A 247 11.01 9.64 -12.31
C VAL A 247 10.97 10.05 -10.83
N CYS A 248 11.80 9.44 -10.01
CA CYS A 248 11.90 9.74 -8.60
C CYS A 248 12.35 11.18 -8.33
N ARG A 249 13.37 11.64 -9.05
CA ARG A 249 13.91 13.00 -8.99
C ARG A 249 12.84 14.02 -9.34
N LEU A 250 12.10 13.80 -10.44
CA LEU A 250 11.00 14.67 -10.85
C LEU A 250 9.89 14.70 -9.79
N ALA A 251 9.48 13.55 -9.24
CA ALA A 251 8.47 13.46 -8.18
C ALA A 251 8.86 14.27 -6.92
N LEU A 252 10.10 14.10 -6.45
CA LEU A 252 10.61 14.83 -5.29
C LEU A 252 10.75 16.33 -5.57
N MET A 253 11.21 16.72 -6.76
CA MET A 253 11.24 18.14 -7.16
C MET A 253 9.86 18.78 -7.15
N ARG A 254 8.80 18.07 -7.56
CA ARG A 254 7.41 18.55 -7.44
C ARG A 254 7.03 18.80 -5.98
N ARG A 255 7.33 17.84 -5.11
CA ARG A 255 7.06 17.97 -3.67
C ARG A 255 7.73 19.22 -3.11
N TYR A 256 9.02 19.43 -3.39
CA TYR A 256 9.77 20.58 -2.88
C TYR A 256 9.25 21.91 -3.43
N ARG A 257 8.88 21.99 -4.71
CA ARG A 257 8.21 23.18 -5.28
C ARG A 257 6.88 23.46 -4.59
N LEU A 258 6.13 22.43 -4.21
CA LEU A 258 4.83 22.54 -3.55
C LEU A 258 4.92 22.75 -2.03
N ILE A 259 6.10 22.84 -1.42
CA ILE A 259 6.23 23.04 0.03
C ILE A 259 5.45 24.26 0.55
N PRO A 260 5.49 25.45 -0.08
CA PRO A 260 4.69 26.59 0.40
C PRO A 260 3.19 26.29 0.45
N HIS A 261 2.68 25.56 -0.56
CA HIS A 261 1.29 25.11 -0.61
C HIS A 261 0.99 24.06 0.47
N ILE A 262 1.78 22.99 0.52
CA ILE A 262 1.61 21.90 1.50
C ILE A 262 1.70 22.42 2.93
N TYR A 263 2.65 23.32 3.22
CA TYR A 263 2.82 23.93 4.54
C TYR A 263 1.63 24.80 4.93
N THR A 264 1.06 25.52 3.96
CA THR A 264 -0.22 26.24 4.16
C THR A 264 -1.38 25.28 4.46
N LEU A 265 -1.41 24.09 3.85
CA LEU A 265 -2.40 23.07 4.17
C LEU A 265 -2.19 22.49 5.58
N PHE A 266 -0.95 22.32 6.04
CA PHE A 266 -0.66 21.96 7.44
C PHE A 266 -1.19 23.01 8.42
N TYR A 267 -1.01 24.30 8.11
CA TYR A 267 -1.58 25.38 8.92
C TYR A 267 -3.12 25.31 8.97
N LYS A 268 -3.79 25.05 7.85
CA LYS A 268 -5.25 24.84 7.82
C LYS A 268 -5.66 23.61 8.61
N ALA A 269 -4.94 22.49 8.48
CA ALA A 269 -5.21 21.29 9.27
C ALA A 269 -5.07 21.55 10.77
N HIS A 270 -4.08 22.34 11.18
CA HIS A 270 -3.86 22.74 12.57
C HIS A 270 -4.97 23.63 13.14
N THR A 271 -5.44 24.61 12.36
CA THR A 271 -6.36 25.67 12.84
C THR A 271 -7.83 25.35 12.68
N VAL A 272 -8.22 24.68 11.59
CA VAL A 272 -9.63 24.39 11.28
C VAL A 272 -9.94 22.90 11.12
N GLY A 273 -8.92 22.03 11.14
CA GLY A 273 -9.10 20.57 11.10
C GLY A 273 -9.36 19.97 9.71
N THR A 274 -9.19 20.73 8.64
CA THR A 274 -9.29 20.20 7.26
C THR A 274 -8.10 19.28 6.96
N PRO A 275 -8.29 18.03 6.49
CA PRO A 275 -7.18 17.17 6.14
C PRO A 275 -6.37 17.74 4.96
N ILE A 276 -5.11 17.32 4.85
CA ILE A 276 -4.18 17.84 3.84
C ILE A 276 -4.45 17.20 2.48
N ALA A 277 -4.51 15.87 2.47
CA ALA A 277 -5.03 15.09 1.34
C ALA A 277 -6.49 14.75 1.64
N VAL A 278 -7.41 15.13 0.75
CA VAL A 278 -8.84 14.84 0.87
C VAL A 278 -9.39 14.13 -0.35
N PRO A 279 -10.44 13.30 -0.22
CA PRO A 279 -11.06 12.64 -1.36
C PRO A 279 -11.62 13.64 -2.38
N THR A 280 -11.65 13.23 -3.65
CA THR A 280 -12.16 14.06 -4.76
C THR A 280 -13.58 14.58 -4.54
N PHE A 281 -14.43 13.86 -3.80
CA PHE A 281 -15.80 14.33 -3.48
C PHE A 281 -15.86 15.58 -2.61
N PHE A 282 -14.75 16.01 -1.97
CA PHE A 282 -14.72 17.28 -1.23
C PHE A 282 -14.91 18.50 -2.15
N ALA A 283 -14.54 18.39 -3.43
CA ALA A 283 -14.76 19.46 -4.40
C ALA A 283 -16.24 19.63 -4.78
N ASP A 284 -17.03 18.55 -4.79
CA ASP A 284 -18.47 18.60 -5.00
C ASP A 284 -19.17 17.50 -4.18
N SER A 285 -19.53 17.83 -2.95
CA SER A 285 -20.18 16.90 -2.02
C SER A 285 -21.58 16.45 -2.46
N LYS A 286 -22.19 17.15 -3.44
CA LYS A 286 -23.52 16.83 -3.97
C LYS A 286 -23.47 15.75 -5.06
N ASP A 287 -22.31 15.49 -5.65
CA ASP A 287 -22.14 14.45 -6.66
C ASP A 287 -21.74 13.11 -5.99
N PRO A 288 -22.66 12.12 -5.91
CA PRO A 288 -22.35 10.84 -5.28
C PRO A 288 -21.38 9.98 -6.11
N SER A 289 -21.20 10.26 -7.41
CA SER A 289 -20.29 9.47 -8.26
C SER A 289 -18.82 9.67 -7.85
N LEU A 290 -18.47 10.84 -7.32
CA LEU A 290 -17.12 11.17 -6.86
C LEU A 290 -16.66 10.35 -5.64
N ARG A 291 -17.59 9.70 -4.92
CA ARG A 291 -17.25 8.84 -3.77
C ARG A 291 -16.59 7.51 -4.17
N LYS A 292 -16.70 7.12 -5.45
CA LYS A 292 -16.13 5.88 -6.00
C LYS A 292 -14.79 6.09 -6.69
N VAL A 293 -14.25 7.30 -6.63
CA VAL A 293 -13.01 7.66 -7.33
C VAL A 293 -11.82 7.29 -6.44
N GLU A 294 -11.01 6.35 -6.90
CA GLU A 294 -9.88 5.78 -6.15
C GLU A 294 -8.51 6.12 -6.77
N ASN A 295 -8.49 6.74 -7.96
CA ASN A 295 -7.29 7.13 -8.69
C ASN A 295 -6.96 8.63 -8.58
N SER A 296 -7.71 9.40 -7.78
CA SER A 296 -7.42 10.81 -7.54
C SER A 296 -7.77 11.28 -6.14
N PHE A 297 -7.11 12.35 -5.72
CA PHE A 297 -7.37 13.06 -4.47
C PHE A 297 -7.01 14.53 -4.61
N LEU A 298 -7.39 15.36 -3.63
CA LEU A 298 -7.11 16.78 -3.61
C LEU A 298 -6.04 17.12 -2.56
N LEU A 299 -5.12 18.01 -2.94
CA LEU A 299 -4.26 18.77 -2.04
C LEU A 299 -4.71 20.23 -2.07
N GLY A 300 -5.65 20.59 -1.19
CA GLY A 300 -6.35 21.86 -1.28
C GLY A 300 -7.11 21.96 -2.61
N PRO A 301 -6.89 23.01 -3.44
CA PRO A 301 -7.54 23.15 -4.75
C PRO A 301 -6.83 22.38 -5.89
N VAL A 302 -5.78 21.60 -5.59
CA VAL A 302 -5.03 20.83 -6.60
C VAL A 302 -5.53 19.39 -6.63
N LEU A 303 -6.08 18.95 -7.74
CA LEU A 303 -6.42 17.55 -7.97
C LEU A 303 -5.21 16.79 -8.50
N ILE A 304 -4.84 15.74 -7.78
CA ILE A 304 -3.79 14.78 -8.11
C ILE A 304 -4.47 13.57 -8.73
N HIS A 305 -4.21 13.28 -10.01
CA HIS A 305 -4.67 12.06 -10.68
C HIS A 305 -3.47 11.19 -11.02
N SER A 306 -3.43 9.95 -10.53
CA SER A 306 -2.32 9.04 -10.77
C SER A 306 -2.78 7.65 -11.25
N SER A 307 -1.88 6.97 -11.97
CA SER A 307 -2.01 5.54 -12.24
C SER A 307 -1.41 4.70 -11.12
N THR A 308 -2.16 3.69 -10.69
CA THR A 308 -1.75 2.68 -9.70
C THR A 308 -1.69 1.28 -10.32
N VAL A 309 -1.60 1.18 -11.66
CA VAL A 309 -1.55 -0.09 -12.40
C VAL A 309 -0.26 -0.19 -13.22
N PRO A 310 0.27 -1.41 -13.48
CA PRO A 310 1.59 -1.60 -14.08
C PRO A 310 1.70 -1.12 -15.53
N ASP A 311 0.65 -1.32 -16.32
CA ASP A 311 0.68 -1.22 -17.78
C ASP A 311 0.26 0.16 -18.31
N LYS A 312 -0.32 1.02 -17.46
CA LYS A 312 -0.89 2.31 -17.90
C LYS A 312 -0.25 3.51 -17.22
N GLY A 313 -0.02 4.56 -18.00
CA GLY A 313 0.30 5.89 -17.50
C GLY A 313 -0.94 6.66 -17.04
N SER A 314 -0.76 7.67 -16.20
CA SER A 314 -1.87 8.50 -15.69
C SER A 314 -2.71 9.15 -16.81
N HIS A 315 -2.07 9.44 -17.95
CA HIS A 315 -2.71 10.02 -19.14
C HIS A 315 -3.60 9.05 -19.94
N GLN A 316 -3.55 7.74 -19.63
CA GLN A 316 -4.33 6.69 -20.31
C GLN A 316 -5.54 6.23 -19.51
N LEU A 317 -5.65 6.63 -18.23
CA LEU A 317 -6.76 6.25 -17.37
C LEU A 317 -7.95 7.19 -17.55
N PRO A 318 -9.19 6.69 -17.36
CA PRO A 318 -10.37 7.54 -17.27
C PRO A 318 -10.20 8.60 -16.18
N LEU A 319 -10.33 9.87 -16.56
CA LEU A 319 -10.31 10.99 -15.64
C LEU A 319 -11.74 11.39 -15.28
N VAL A 320 -12.06 11.36 -13.99
CA VAL A 320 -13.33 11.89 -13.45
C VAL A 320 -13.02 13.20 -12.75
N LEU A 321 -13.44 14.32 -13.35
CA LEU A 321 -13.30 15.65 -12.75
C LEU A 321 -14.60 16.05 -12.03
N PRO A 322 -14.52 16.72 -10.87
CA PRO A 322 -15.65 17.43 -10.29
C PRO A 322 -16.20 18.49 -11.24
N LYS A 323 -17.43 18.94 -11.01
CA LYS A 323 -18.01 20.05 -11.78
C LYS A 323 -17.20 21.34 -11.62
N GLY A 324 -17.21 22.16 -12.66
CA GLY A 324 -16.51 23.44 -12.71
C GLY A 324 -15.23 23.39 -13.56
N ILE A 325 -14.47 24.49 -13.53
CA ILE A 325 -13.20 24.61 -14.25
C ILE A 325 -12.10 23.85 -13.51
N TRP A 326 -11.36 23.03 -14.26
CA TRP A 326 -10.15 22.35 -13.79
C TRP A 326 -9.06 22.45 -14.87
N LEU A 327 -8.01 23.23 -14.58
CA LEU A 327 -6.95 23.50 -15.55
C LEU A 327 -5.72 22.65 -15.25
N ARG A 328 -5.32 21.81 -16.21
CA ARG A 328 -4.09 21.02 -16.13
C ARG A 328 -2.87 21.94 -16.05
N PHE A 329 -1.89 21.60 -15.22
CA PHE A 329 -0.59 22.25 -15.20
C PHE A 329 0.53 21.26 -14.90
N ASP A 330 1.76 21.64 -15.24
CA ASP A 330 2.97 20.90 -14.89
C ASP A 330 4.13 21.87 -14.67
N PHE A 331 5.25 21.30 -14.24
CA PHE A 331 6.46 22.01 -13.86
C PHE A 331 7.55 21.89 -14.94
N ASN A 332 7.13 21.66 -16.18
CA ASN A 332 7.91 21.17 -17.32
C ASN A 332 8.51 19.78 -17.09
N ASP A 333 7.78 18.93 -16.36
CA ASP A 333 8.21 17.61 -15.88
C ASP A 333 7.16 16.52 -16.14
N SER A 334 6.28 16.75 -17.12
CA SER A 334 5.25 15.77 -17.50
C SER A 334 5.89 14.44 -17.90
N HIS A 335 5.46 13.36 -17.24
CA HIS A 335 5.98 12.00 -17.43
C HIS A 335 4.84 10.97 -17.29
N PRO A 336 4.80 9.89 -18.09
CA PRO A 336 3.76 8.84 -18.00
C PRO A 336 3.58 8.20 -16.62
N ASP A 337 4.68 8.05 -15.88
CA ASP A 337 4.73 7.42 -14.55
C ASP A 337 4.54 8.40 -13.39
N LEU A 338 4.31 9.69 -13.66
CA LEU A 338 4.01 10.68 -12.62
C LEU A 338 2.50 11.01 -12.57
N PRO A 339 2.01 11.54 -11.44
CA PRO A 339 0.66 12.07 -11.35
C PRO A 339 0.45 13.26 -12.29
N THR A 340 -0.75 13.42 -12.82
CA THR A 340 -1.18 14.63 -13.51
C THR A 340 -1.84 15.59 -12.52
N LEU A 341 -1.52 16.88 -12.61
CA LEU A 341 -2.01 17.92 -11.71
C LEU A 341 -3.06 18.80 -12.41
N TYR A 342 -4.15 19.09 -11.70
CA TYR A 342 -5.19 20.01 -12.15
C TYR A 342 -5.48 21.03 -11.05
N LEU A 343 -5.54 22.31 -11.40
CA LEU A 343 -5.91 23.39 -10.48
C LEU A 343 -7.39 23.75 -10.68
N GLN A 344 -8.14 23.78 -9.59
CA GLN A 344 -9.54 24.22 -9.59
C GLN A 344 -9.63 25.71 -9.98
N GLY A 345 -10.54 26.06 -10.90
CA GLY A 345 -10.85 27.45 -11.21
C GLY A 345 -11.32 28.22 -9.97
N GLY A 346 -10.93 29.48 -9.86
CA GLY A 346 -11.13 30.30 -8.66
C GLY A 346 -9.97 30.23 -7.66
N SER A 347 -8.87 29.55 -7.99
CA SER A 347 -7.79 29.26 -7.03
C SER A 347 -6.43 29.83 -7.43
N ILE A 348 -5.68 30.24 -6.41
CA ILE A 348 -4.26 30.60 -6.49
C ILE A 348 -3.48 29.68 -5.55
N ILE A 349 -2.39 29.07 -6.03
CA ILE A 349 -1.48 28.28 -5.19
C ILE A 349 -0.06 28.87 -5.19
N PRO A 350 0.61 28.94 -4.01
CA PRO A 350 2.01 29.35 -3.93
C PRO A 350 2.95 28.17 -4.20
N VAL A 351 3.99 28.40 -4.99
CA VAL A 351 5.05 27.42 -5.27
C VAL A 351 6.42 28.08 -5.15
N GLY A 352 7.37 27.35 -4.57
CA GLY A 352 8.74 27.82 -4.33
C GLY A 352 9.73 27.24 -5.35
N PRO A 353 11.03 27.59 -5.23
CA PRO A 353 12.07 26.93 -5.99
C PRO A 353 12.23 25.46 -5.59
N PRO A 354 12.81 24.61 -6.45
CA PRO A 354 13.27 23.30 -6.01
C PRO A 354 14.41 23.47 -4.99
N LEU A 355 14.36 22.72 -3.89
CA LEU A 355 15.37 22.70 -2.83
C LEU A 355 15.84 21.25 -2.62
N GLN A 356 17.07 21.06 -2.16
CA GLN A 356 17.56 19.74 -1.75
C GLN A 356 17.02 19.35 -0.37
N HIS A 357 16.90 20.34 0.52
CA HIS A 357 16.25 20.20 1.81
C HIS A 357 15.63 21.52 2.25
N VAL A 358 14.64 21.48 3.16
CA VAL A 358 13.91 22.67 3.63
C VAL A 358 14.80 23.75 4.24
N GLY A 359 15.93 23.38 4.83
CA GLY A 359 16.90 24.33 5.40
C GLY A 359 17.66 25.18 4.38
N GLU A 360 17.57 24.91 3.06
CA GLU A 360 18.16 25.77 2.02
C GLU A 360 17.27 26.98 1.70
N ALA A 361 15.98 26.92 2.07
CA ALA A 361 15.02 27.96 1.75
C ALA A 361 15.48 29.32 2.31
N ASN A 362 15.43 30.34 1.47
CA ASN A 362 15.76 31.71 1.83
C ASN A 362 14.54 32.61 1.71
N LEU A 363 14.44 33.60 2.60
CA LEU A 363 13.34 34.57 2.58
C LEU A 363 13.29 35.37 1.27
N THR A 364 14.44 35.54 0.61
CA THR A 364 14.55 36.26 -0.68
C THR A 364 14.30 35.39 -1.90
N ASP A 365 14.05 34.09 -1.73
CA ASP A 365 13.78 33.19 -2.84
C ASP A 365 12.54 33.64 -3.62
N ASP A 366 12.54 33.39 -4.93
CA ASP A 366 11.41 33.74 -5.77
C ASP A 366 10.16 32.97 -5.34
N LEU A 367 9.05 33.68 -5.17
CA LEU A 367 7.74 33.08 -4.98
C LEU A 367 7.02 33.03 -6.33
N SER A 368 6.48 31.87 -6.71
CA SER A 368 5.61 31.75 -7.86
C SER A 368 4.15 31.53 -7.43
N LEU A 369 3.20 32.18 -8.10
CA LEU A 369 1.76 31.98 -7.91
C LEU A 369 1.18 31.37 -9.18
N ILE A 370 0.62 30.16 -9.09
CA ILE A 370 -0.13 29.54 -10.19
C ILE A 370 -1.61 29.86 -10.01
N ILE A 371 -2.23 30.43 -11.04
CA ILE A 371 -3.58 31.00 -10.98
C ILE A 371 -4.49 30.31 -12.00
N ALA A 372 -5.64 29.81 -11.56
CA ALA A 372 -6.74 29.40 -12.42
C ALA A 372 -7.96 30.28 -12.10
N LEU A 373 -8.41 31.09 -13.06
CA LEU A 373 -9.61 31.91 -12.89
C LEU A 373 -10.88 31.03 -12.96
N ASP A 374 -11.93 31.44 -12.24
CA ASP A 374 -13.26 30.86 -12.34
C ASP A 374 -14.06 31.45 -13.53
N ASP A 375 -15.32 31.04 -13.67
CA ASP A 375 -16.25 31.52 -14.69
C ASP A 375 -16.58 33.02 -14.56
N HIS A 376 -16.20 33.66 -13.45
CA HIS A 376 -16.36 35.09 -13.20
C HIS A 376 -15.04 35.87 -13.36
N GLY A 377 -13.98 35.21 -13.84
CA GLY A 377 -12.67 35.81 -14.04
C GLY A 377 -11.95 36.14 -12.72
N LYS A 378 -12.24 35.41 -11.64
CA LYS A 378 -11.65 35.64 -10.31
C LYS A 378 -10.88 34.42 -9.81
N ALA A 379 -9.91 34.67 -8.93
CA ALA A 379 -9.27 33.62 -8.16
C ALA A 379 -8.76 34.14 -6.82
N GLU A 380 -8.71 33.26 -5.81
CA GLU A 380 -8.19 33.57 -4.48
C GLU A 380 -7.21 32.49 -4.00
N GLY A 381 -6.26 32.89 -3.17
CA GLY A 381 -5.35 31.94 -2.53
C GLY A 381 -4.72 32.52 -1.28
N VAL A 382 -4.07 31.63 -0.54
CA VAL A 382 -3.42 31.98 0.73
C VAL A 382 -2.08 31.27 0.82
N ILE A 383 -1.10 31.95 1.41
CA ILE A 383 0.18 31.40 1.81
C ILE A 383 0.38 31.67 3.31
N PHE A 384 0.84 30.65 4.04
CA PHE A 384 1.30 30.75 5.42
C PHE A 384 2.83 30.62 5.49
N GLU A 385 3.47 31.54 6.20
CA GLU A 385 4.92 31.57 6.40
C GLU A 385 5.23 31.87 7.88
N ASP A 386 6.22 31.18 8.45
CA ASP A 386 6.76 31.40 9.80
C ASP A 386 8.23 30.93 9.85
N ASP A 387 8.80 30.80 11.06
CA ASP A 387 10.19 30.34 11.27
C ASP A 387 10.44 28.87 10.83
N GLY A 388 9.39 28.11 10.47
CA GLY A 388 9.47 26.69 10.11
C GLY A 388 9.62 25.73 11.29
N ASP A 389 10.36 26.11 12.32
CA ASP A 389 10.46 25.42 13.62
C ASP A 389 10.18 26.40 14.78
N GLY A 390 9.75 25.87 15.92
CA GLY A 390 9.41 26.65 17.12
C GLY A 390 8.00 27.21 17.17
N TYR A 391 7.73 28.05 18.18
CA TYR A 391 6.37 28.39 18.61
C TYR A 391 5.99 29.86 18.48
N GLU A 392 6.81 30.69 17.82
CA GLU A 392 6.52 32.12 17.66
C GLU A 392 5.23 32.40 16.87
N PHE A 393 4.81 31.48 15.99
CA PHE A 393 3.50 31.56 15.34
C PHE A 393 2.32 31.62 16.34
N THR A 394 2.47 31.08 17.55
CA THR A 394 1.44 31.17 18.62
C THR A 394 1.33 32.56 19.23
N ARG A 395 2.33 33.42 18.99
CA ARG A 395 2.43 34.81 19.45
C ARG A 395 2.38 35.79 18.27
N GLU A 396 1.62 35.44 17.23
CA GLU A 396 1.48 36.21 15.99
C GLU A 396 2.75 36.29 15.12
N GLY A 397 3.84 35.61 15.47
CA GLY A 397 5.09 35.52 14.69
C GLY A 397 4.96 34.66 13.43
N TYR A 398 4.03 35.01 12.55
CA TYR A 398 3.78 34.40 11.25
C TYR A 398 3.28 35.46 10.25
N LEU A 399 3.23 35.11 8.97
CA LEU A 399 2.62 35.89 7.91
C LEU A 399 1.62 35.02 7.14
N LEU A 400 0.34 35.39 7.21
CA LEU A 400 -0.65 34.94 6.23
C LEU A 400 -0.82 36.01 5.18
N THR A 401 -0.66 35.65 3.91
CA THR A 401 -0.95 36.54 2.79
C THR A 401 -2.08 36.00 1.95
N TYR A 402 -3.14 36.80 1.76
CA TYR A 402 -4.27 36.47 0.91
C TYR A 402 -4.12 37.18 -0.43
N TYR A 403 -3.93 36.42 -1.50
CA TYR A 403 -3.86 36.94 -2.86
C TYR A 403 -5.23 36.83 -3.52
N VAL A 404 -5.55 37.83 -4.34
CA VAL A 404 -6.71 37.83 -5.23
C VAL A 404 -6.27 38.19 -6.64
N ALA A 405 -6.86 37.53 -7.62
CA ALA A 405 -6.71 37.82 -9.03
C ALA A 405 -8.08 38.13 -9.63
N GLU A 406 -8.18 39.22 -10.38
CA GLU A 406 -9.43 39.63 -11.04
C GLU A 406 -9.15 40.04 -12.49
N LEU A 407 -9.89 39.47 -13.42
CA LEU A 407 -9.92 39.86 -14.82
C LEU A 407 -10.84 41.07 -15.00
N GLN A 408 -10.30 42.16 -15.53
CA GLN A 408 -11.05 43.33 -15.95
C GLN A 408 -10.71 43.65 -17.40
N SER A 409 -11.71 43.56 -18.28
CA SER A 409 -11.53 43.63 -19.73
C SER A 409 -10.54 42.57 -20.22
N SER A 410 -9.29 42.95 -20.49
CA SER A 410 -8.22 42.05 -20.95
C SER A 410 -7.02 42.02 -20.00
N VAL A 411 -7.16 42.54 -18.78
CA VAL A 411 -6.06 42.59 -17.80
C VAL A 411 -6.45 41.83 -16.54
N VAL A 412 -5.64 40.82 -16.19
CA VAL A 412 -5.72 40.17 -14.89
C VAL A 412 -4.83 40.93 -13.92
N THR A 413 -5.42 41.45 -12.86
CA THR A 413 -4.71 42.14 -11.79
C THR A 413 -4.59 41.22 -10.57
N VAL A 414 -3.36 40.93 -10.16
CA VAL A 414 -3.04 40.16 -8.96
C VAL A 414 -2.56 41.10 -7.87
N LYS A 415 -3.18 41.02 -6.70
CA LYS A 415 -2.88 41.88 -5.55
C LYS A 415 -3.13 41.15 -4.24
N ILE A 416 -2.63 41.72 -3.15
CA ILE A 416 -2.93 41.26 -1.81
C ILE A 416 -4.25 41.89 -1.36
N SER A 417 -5.19 41.08 -0.90
CA SER A 417 -6.46 41.56 -0.33
C SER A 417 -6.33 41.84 1.16
N ARG A 418 -5.62 40.98 1.90
CA ARG A 418 -5.32 41.16 3.33
C ARG A 418 -4.08 40.39 3.76
N THR A 419 -3.57 40.75 4.93
CA THR A 419 -2.48 40.05 5.61
C THR A 419 -2.79 39.89 7.08
N GLU A 420 -2.32 38.81 7.69
CA GLU A 420 -2.47 38.54 9.13
C GLU A 420 -1.13 38.11 9.72
N GLY A 421 -0.97 38.34 11.03
CA GLY A 421 0.28 38.11 11.77
C GLY A 421 1.24 39.30 11.74
N SER A 422 2.29 39.24 12.57
CA SER A 422 3.28 40.29 12.78
C SER A 422 4.60 40.06 12.04
N TRP A 423 4.73 38.94 11.33
CA TRP A 423 5.96 38.63 10.60
C TRP A 423 6.16 39.58 9.41
N ARG A 424 7.40 40.08 9.27
CA ARG A 424 7.73 41.04 8.23
C ARG A 424 7.78 40.35 6.86
N ARG A 425 6.95 40.81 5.92
CA ARG A 425 6.99 40.35 4.52
C ARG A 425 8.42 40.45 3.95
N PRO A 426 8.95 39.36 3.39
CA PRO A 426 10.25 39.40 2.74
C PRO A 426 10.19 40.18 1.42
N LYS A 427 11.29 40.86 1.08
CA LYS A 427 11.44 41.48 -0.25
C LYS A 427 12.00 40.44 -1.21
N ARG A 428 11.11 39.86 -2.02
CA ARG A 428 11.44 38.84 -3.03
C ARG A 428 10.71 39.13 -4.33
N ARG A 429 11.16 38.51 -5.42
CA ARG A 429 10.44 38.57 -6.69
C ARG A 429 9.21 37.68 -6.64
N LEU A 430 8.16 38.13 -7.30
CA LEU A 430 6.92 37.40 -7.48
C LEU A 430 6.76 37.04 -8.95
N HIS A 431 6.58 35.76 -9.23
CA HIS A 431 6.32 35.23 -10.56
C HIS A 431 4.87 34.77 -10.64
N VAL A 432 4.06 35.43 -11.45
CA VAL A 432 2.63 35.11 -11.59
C VAL A 432 2.44 34.31 -12.87
N GLN A 433 1.83 33.13 -12.74
CA GLN A 433 1.56 32.19 -13.83
C GLN A 433 0.05 31.99 -13.97
N LEU A 434 -0.56 32.64 -14.96
CA LEU A 434 -1.98 32.52 -15.26
C LEU A 434 -2.23 31.35 -16.21
N LEU A 435 -2.97 30.34 -15.77
CA LEU A 435 -3.36 29.19 -16.59
C LEU A 435 -4.46 29.57 -17.59
N LEU A 436 -4.30 29.17 -18.84
CA LEU A 436 -5.25 29.40 -19.93
C LEU A 436 -6.01 28.12 -20.35
N GLY A 437 -5.48 26.94 -20.00
CA GLY A 437 -6.02 25.63 -20.39
C GLY A 437 -4.97 24.73 -21.03
N GLU A 438 -5.15 23.41 -20.91
CA GLU A 438 -4.22 22.39 -21.43
C GLU A 438 -2.74 22.61 -21.06
N GLY A 439 -2.47 23.20 -19.89
CA GLY A 439 -1.12 23.55 -19.42
C GLY A 439 -0.51 24.83 -20.01
N ALA A 440 -1.19 25.50 -20.94
CA ALA A 440 -0.74 26.80 -21.44
C ALA A 440 -0.88 27.87 -20.35
N LYS A 441 0.08 28.78 -20.31
CA LYS A 441 0.15 29.82 -19.29
C LYS A 441 0.69 31.14 -19.84
N LEU A 442 0.34 32.23 -19.16
CA LEU A 442 0.98 33.54 -19.28
C LEU A 442 1.77 33.81 -18.01
N ASP A 443 2.97 34.34 -18.18
CA ASP A 443 3.88 34.64 -17.07
C ASP A 443 4.09 36.15 -16.96
N ALA A 444 4.13 36.67 -15.74
CA ALA A 444 4.58 38.03 -15.43
C ALA A 444 5.42 38.05 -14.15
N TRP A 445 6.33 39.02 -14.07
CA TRP A 445 7.21 39.22 -12.91
C TRP A 445 6.93 40.55 -12.23
N GLY A 446 7.02 40.54 -10.91
CA GLY A 446 6.91 41.73 -10.07
C GLY A 446 7.58 41.53 -8.72
N THR A 447 7.15 42.30 -7.72
CA THR A 447 7.65 42.22 -6.34
C THR A 447 6.54 41.70 -5.43
N ASP A 448 6.86 40.77 -4.52
CA ASP A 448 5.90 40.34 -3.50
C ASP A 448 5.50 41.53 -2.61
N GLY A 449 4.20 41.76 -2.46
CA GLY A 449 3.64 42.94 -1.80
C GLY A 449 3.05 43.98 -2.76
N GLU A 450 3.43 43.95 -4.02
CA GLU A 450 2.99 44.91 -5.04
C GLU A 450 1.91 44.33 -5.95
N VAL A 451 1.27 45.20 -6.74
CA VAL A 451 0.29 44.79 -7.75
C VAL A 451 1.03 44.29 -8.99
N VAL A 452 0.66 43.11 -9.47
CA VAL A 452 1.18 42.53 -10.72
C VAL A 452 0.04 42.42 -11.72
N GLN A 453 0.27 42.83 -12.97
CA GLN A 453 -0.73 42.78 -14.03
C GLN A 453 -0.27 41.88 -15.17
N ILE A 454 -1.21 41.10 -15.70
CA ILE A 454 -1.02 40.24 -16.87
C ILE A 454 -2.03 40.66 -17.92
N ILE A 455 -1.55 40.97 -19.13
CA ILE A 455 -2.41 41.25 -20.27
C ILE A 455 -2.78 39.91 -20.91
N VAL A 456 -4.07 39.60 -20.92
CA VAL A 456 -4.62 38.45 -21.62
C VAL A 456 -4.71 38.80 -23.11
N PRO A 457 -4.09 38.02 -24.01
CA PRO A 457 -4.09 38.30 -25.43
C PRO A 457 -5.44 37.96 -26.07
N SER A 458 -5.57 38.12 -27.39
CA SER A 458 -6.81 37.83 -28.09
C SER A 458 -7.20 36.33 -27.98
N GLU A 459 -8.48 36.01 -28.16
CA GLU A 459 -8.95 34.61 -28.12
C GLU A 459 -8.23 33.71 -29.14
N SER A 460 -7.86 34.25 -30.31
CA SER A 460 -7.07 33.52 -31.31
C SER A 460 -5.67 33.20 -30.82
N ASP A 461 -5.02 34.14 -30.11
CA ASP A 461 -3.68 33.93 -29.56
C ASP A 461 -3.72 32.93 -28.40
N VAL A 462 -4.73 33.03 -27.53
CA VAL A 462 -4.96 32.05 -26.45
C VAL A 462 -5.16 30.64 -27.04
N SER A 463 -6.00 30.52 -28.06
CA SER A 463 -6.24 29.23 -28.74
C SER A 463 -4.97 28.66 -29.37
N HIS A 464 -4.14 29.52 -29.96
CA HIS A 464 -2.83 29.12 -30.50
C HIS A 464 -1.89 28.62 -29.39
N LEU A 465 -1.77 29.36 -28.27
CA LEU A 465 -0.96 28.97 -27.12
C LEU A 465 -1.39 27.61 -26.53
N ILE A 466 -2.70 27.40 -26.38
CA ILE A 466 -3.28 26.13 -25.94
C ILE A 466 -2.90 24.99 -26.89
N SER A 467 -3.05 25.19 -28.20
CA SER A 467 -2.70 24.19 -29.21
C SER A 467 -1.21 23.84 -29.16
N THR A 468 -0.33 24.86 -29.14
CA THR A 468 1.12 24.66 -29.05
C THR A 468 1.52 23.92 -27.79
N ASN A 469 0.94 24.27 -26.62
CA ASN A 469 1.28 23.58 -25.38
C ASN A 469 0.77 22.14 -25.35
N LYS A 470 -0.38 21.87 -25.96
CA LYS A 470 -0.91 20.50 -26.11
C LYS A 470 0.01 19.63 -26.96
N GLU A 471 0.58 20.17 -28.04
CA GLU A 471 1.57 19.50 -28.88
C GLU A 471 2.87 19.25 -28.10
N GLN A 472 3.39 20.26 -27.39
CA GLN A 472 4.58 20.11 -26.56
C GLN A 472 4.39 19.07 -25.45
N TYR A 473 3.21 19.03 -24.83
CA TYR A 473 2.89 18.02 -23.83
C TYR A 473 2.87 16.61 -24.43
N ARG A 474 2.22 16.42 -25.59
CA ARG A 474 2.22 15.13 -26.29
C ARG A 474 3.64 14.71 -26.66
N ALA A 475 4.44 15.61 -27.23
CA ALA A 475 5.83 15.35 -27.55
C ALA A 475 6.63 14.94 -26.31
N ARG A 476 6.45 15.62 -25.16
CA ARG A 476 7.08 15.24 -23.89
C ARG A 476 6.69 13.83 -23.45
N ILE A 477 5.39 13.52 -23.43
CA ILE A 477 4.88 12.19 -23.05
C ILE A 477 5.40 11.09 -23.98
N GLU A 478 5.43 11.31 -25.29
CA GLU A 478 5.91 10.35 -26.29
C GLU A 478 7.44 10.17 -26.25
N SER A 479 8.18 11.24 -25.95
CA SER A 479 9.66 11.21 -25.83
C SER A 479 10.18 10.73 -24.49
N ALA A 480 9.32 10.66 -23.47
CA ALA A 480 9.70 10.26 -22.12
C ALA A 480 10.18 8.80 -22.09
N LYS A 481 11.39 8.60 -21.56
CA LYS A 481 11.92 7.27 -21.29
C LYS A 481 11.13 6.65 -20.12
N CYS A 482 10.20 5.75 -20.44
CA CYS A 482 9.43 5.05 -19.43
C CYS A 482 10.30 4.04 -18.69
N ILE A 483 9.95 3.78 -17.43
CA ILE A 483 10.58 2.70 -16.67
C ILE A 483 10.23 1.37 -17.36
N PRO A 484 11.22 0.51 -17.69
CA PRO A 484 10.99 -0.76 -18.36
C PRO A 484 9.92 -1.61 -17.65
N GLY A 485 8.98 -2.16 -18.43
CA GLY A 485 7.87 -2.97 -17.90
C GLY A 485 8.19 -4.44 -17.69
N VAL A 486 9.37 -4.90 -18.13
CA VAL A 486 9.83 -6.29 -18.05
C VAL A 486 11.30 -6.25 -17.68
N GLU A 487 11.68 -7.06 -16.71
CA GLU A 487 13.05 -7.28 -16.31
C GLU A 487 13.92 -7.80 -17.47
N GLU A 488 15.02 -7.10 -17.76
CA GLU A 488 16.30 -7.80 -17.94
C GLU A 488 16.90 -7.98 -16.53
N ILE A 489 16.52 -9.05 -15.83
CA ILE A 489 17.30 -9.48 -14.66
C ILE A 489 18.64 -9.97 -15.21
N SER A 490 19.64 -9.10 -15.15
CA SER A 490 21.02 -9.54 -15.17
C SER A 490 21.36 -10.16 -13.81
N GLY A 491 21.02 -11.44 -13.62
CA GLY A 491 21.51 -12.18 -12.45
C GLY A 491 20.66 -13.34 -11.94
N GLN A 492 20.53 -14.41 -12.70
CA GLN A 492 20.87 -15.80 -12.31
C GLN A 492 20.46 -16.73 -13.44
N LYS A 493 21.38 -17.62 -13.85
CA LYS A 493 21.15 -18.63 -14.88
C LYS A 493 20.13 -19.67 -14.39
N GLY A 494 18.85 -19.34 -14.48
CA GLY A 494 17.77 -20.29 -14.72
C GLY A 494 17.64 -20.49 -16.23
N ILE A 495 17.35 -21.71 -16.66
CA ILE A 495 17.20 -22.06 -18.08
C ILE A 495 16.10 -21.18 -18.68
N ASP A 496 16.44 -20.40 -19.71
CA ASP A 496 15.52 -19.60 -20.52
C ASP A 496 14.47 -20.54 -21.13
N ILE A 497 13.29 -20.63 -20.50
CA ILE A 497 12.18 -21.43 -21.01
C ILE A 497 11.49 -20.56 -22.05
N SER A 498 11.58 -20.93 -23.34
CA SER A 498 10.70 -20.38 -24.37
C SER A 498 9.27 -20.36 -23.82
N ARG A 499 8.51 -19.26 -23.97
CA ARG A 499 7.11 -19.10 -23.51
C ARG A 499 6.13 -20.06 -24.23
N THR A 500 6.41 -21.35 -24.12
CA THR A 500 5.73 -22.49 -24.73
C THR A 500 5.20 -23.35 -23.57
N PRO A 501 3.90 -23.72 -23.56
CA PRO A 501 3.34 -24.47 -22.45
C PRO A 501 4.11 -25.77 -22.24
N ILE A 502 4.35 -26.11 -20.97
CA ILE A 502 4.90 -27.42 -20.62
C ILE A 502 3.78 -28.44 -20.83
N VAL A 503 3.99 -29.32 -21.80
CA VAL A 503 3.10 -30.45 -22.04
C VAL A 503 3.56 -31.63 -21.20
N LEU A 504 2.69 -32.12 -20.32
CA LEU A 504 2.85 -33.39 -19.62
C LEU A 504 1.98 -34.44 -20.32
N LYS A 505 2.58 -35.56 -20.73
CA LYS A 505 1.90 -36.61 -21.49
C LYS A 505 2.31 -37.99 -20.96
N SER A 506 1.53 -38.47 -20.01
CA SER A 506 1.70 -39.77 -19.36
C SER A 506 0.35 -40.41 -19.07
N GLY A 507 0.30 -41.75 -19.13
CA GLY A 507 -0.91 -42.52 -18.89
C GLY A 507 -2.09 -42.07 -19.77
N ASP A 508 -3.24 -41.86 -19.12
CA ASP A 508 -4.49 -41.46 -19.76
C ASP A 508 -4.65 -39.93 -19.87
N TRP A 509 -3.62 -39.15 -19.52
CA TRP A 509 -3.71 -37.69 -19.39
C TRP A 509 -2.75 -36.94 -20.32
N ILE A 510 -3.25 -35.81 -20.85
CA ILE A 510 -2.45 -34.79 -21.51
C ILE A 510 -2.76 -33.45 -20.84
N LEU A 511 -1.75 -32.82 -20.26
CA LEU A 511 -1.86 -31.55 -19.56
C LEU A 511 -1.00 -30.48 -20.24
N GLU A 512 -1.48 -29.25 -20.25
CA GLU A 512 -0.70 -28.08 -20.67
C GLU A 512 -0.62 -27.11 -19.51
N VAL A 513 0.60 -26.85 -19.03
CA VAL A 513 0.89 -26.00 -17.88
C VAL A 513 1.72 -24.80 -18.32
N VAL A 514 1.38 -23.61 -17.84
CA VAL A 514 2.06 -22.34 -18.16
C VAL A 514 2.74 -21.78 -16.91
N PRO A 515 4.05 -22.04 -16.70
CA PRO A 515 4.77 -21.55 -15.52
C PRO A 515 4.71 -20.02 -15.35
N TRP A 516 4.80 -19.27 -16.45
CA TRP A 516 4.87 -17.79 -16.44
C TRP A 516 3.53 -17.08 -16.16
N ILE A 517 2.45 -17.81 -15.84
CA ILE A 517 1.16 -17.23 -15.42
C ILE A 517 0.57 -18.06 -14.27
N GLY A 518 1.00 -17.81 -13.03
CA GLY A 518 0.48 -18.48 -11.84
C GLY A 518 0.70 -20.00 -11.81
N GLY A 519 1.65 -20.51 -12.62
CA GLY A 519 1.81 -21.94 -12.85
C GLY A 519 0.55 -22.62 -13.43
N ARG A 520 -0.36 -21.87 -14.05
CA ARG A 520 -1.72 -22.31 -14.41
C ARG A 520 -1.72 -23.54 -15.32
N MET A 521 -2.67 -24.46 -15.11
CA MET A 521 -2.97 -25.50 -16.10
C MET A 521 -4.08 -24.99 -17.02
N ILE A 522 -3.78 -24.87 -18.31
CA ILE A 522 -4.70 -24.32 -19.33
C ILE A 522 -5.41 -25.41 -20.12
N SER A 523 -4.95 -26.66 -20.02
CA SER A 523 -5.57 -27.82 -20.67
C SER A 523 -5.47 -29.06 -19.79
N MET A 524 -6.58 -29.80 -19.67
CA MET A 524 -6.63 -31.12 -19.05
C MET A 524 -7.48 -32.04 -19.93
N MET A 525 -6.82 -32.94 -20.66
CA MET A 525 -7.44 -33.87 -21.60
C MET A 525 -7.26 -35.30 -21.13
N HIS A 526 -8.36 -36.06 -21.14
CA HIS A 526 -8.36 -37.50 -20.94
C HIS A 526 -8.26 -38.20 -22.31
N PHE A 527 -7.12 -38.82 -22.57
CA PHE A 527 -6.75 -39.38 -23.87
C PHE A 527 -7.68 -40.51 -24.32
N PRO A 528 -8.03 -41.53 -23.50
CA PRO A 528 -8.88 -42.64 -23.93
C PRO A 528 -10.29 -42.22 -24.37
N SER A 529 -10.89 -41.23 -23.68
CA SER A 529 -12.24 -40.75 -24.03
C SER A 529 -12.23 -39.61 -25.05
N GLY A 530 -11.06 -39.02 -25.32
CA GLY A 530 -10.93 -37.81 -26.14
C GLY A 530 -11.57 -36.57 -25.51
N THR A 531 -11.95 -36.63 -24.23
CA THR A 531 -12.66 -35.55 -23.54
C THR A 531 -11.67 -34.54 -22.98
N GLN A 532 -11.85 -33.28 -23.34
CA GLN A 532 -11.10 -32.17 -22.77
C GLN A 532 -11.92 -31.51 -21.67
N TRP A 533 -11.63 -31.88 -20.43
CA TRP A 533 -12.36 -31.42 -19.23
C TRP A 533 -12.03 -29.97 -18.86
N LEU A 534 -10.84 -29.50 -19.22
CA LEU A 534 -10.38 -28.14 -19.01
C LEU A 534 -9.70 -27.64 -20.28
N HIS A 535 -10.13 -26.49 -20.80
CA HIS A 535 -9.47 -25.81 -21.92
C HIS A 535 -9.66 -24.31 -21.82
N ASN A 536 -8.57 -23.53 -21.82
CA ASN A 536 -8.62 -22.08 -21.85
C ASN A 536 -7.51 -21.48 -22.72
N ARG A 537 -7.75 -20.24 -23.17
CA ARG A 537 -6.70 -19.42 -23.78
C ARG A 537 -5.90 -18.74 -22.67
N VAL A 538 -4.60 -18.58 -22.92
CA VAL A 538 -3.55 -18.09 -21.98
C VAL A 538 -3.95 -16.82 -21.18
N GLU A 539 -4.91 -16.05 -21.69
CA GLU A 539 -5.30 -14.74 -21.15
C GLU A 539 -6.36 -14.78 -20.02
N VAL A 540 -7.19 -15.84 -19.86
CA VAL A 540 -8.22 -15.90 -18.79
C VAL A 540 -8.60 -17.35 -18.42
N SER A 541 -8.64 -17.68 -17.12
CA SER A 541 -9.17 -18.95 -16.54
C SER A 541 -8.31 -20.21 -16.72
N GLY A 542 -8.54 -21.22 -15.87
CA GLY A 542 -7.86 -22.52 -15.94
C GLY A 542 -7.97 -23.29 -14.63
N TYR A 543 -6.94 -24.09 -14.33
CA TYR A 543 -6.65 -24.52 -12.97
C TYR A 543 -5.72 -23.48 -12.35
N GLU A 544 -6.20 -22.83 -11.30
CA GLU A 544 -5.51 -21.72 -10.63
C GLU A 544 -5.41 -21.98 -9.13
N GLU A 545 -4.41 -21.36 -8.51
CA GLU A 545 -4.25 -21.38 -7.06
C GLU A 545 -4.12 -19.97 -6.52
N TYR A 546 -4.64 -19.78 -5.31
CA TYR A 546 -4.69 -18.49 -4.64
C TYR A 546 -4.23 -18.66 -3.18
N SER A 547 -3.62 -17.60 -2.62
CA SER A 547 -3.14 -17.57 -1.23
C SER A 547 -4.05 -16.82 -0.24
N GLY A 548 -5.23 -16.39 -0.66
CA GLY A 548 -6.19 -15.66 0.17
C GLY A 548 -7.65 -15.93 -0.20
N THR A 549 -8.56 -15.47 0.67
CA THR A 549 -10.02 -15.64 0.49
C THR A 549 -10.62 -14.67 -0.53
N GLU A 550 -9.86 -13.66 -0.93
CA GLU A 550 -10.27 -12.63 -1.89
C GLU A 550 -10.12 -13.12 -3.33
N TYR A 551 -10.87 -12.52 -4.25
CA TYR A 551 -10.76 -12.79 -5.67
C TYR A 551 -9.43 -12.22 -6.19
N LEU A 552 -8.64 -13.02 -6.93
CA LEU A 552 -7.33 -12.64 -7.49
C LEU A 552 -6.24 -12.30 -6.45
N SER A 553 -6.25 -12.94 -5.27
CA SER A 553 -5.12 -12.85 -4.35
C SER A 553 -3.86 -13.52 -4.94
N ALA A 554 -2.68 -13.18 -4.43
CA ALA A 554 -1.40 -13.74 -4.90
C ALA A 554 -1.42 -15.27 -5.05
N GLY A 555 -0.88 -15.78 -6.14
CA GLY A 555 -0.83 -17.20 -6.55
C GLY A 555 -1.23 -17.44 -8.01
N CYS A 556 -2.02 -16.53 -8.61
CA CYS A 556 -2.61 -16.69 -9.94
C CYS A 556 -1.92 -15.87 -11.05
N SER A 557 -1.05 -14.93 -10.70
CA SER A 557 -0.42 -13.98 -11.64
C SER A 557 1.11 -14.07 -11.67
N GLU A 558 1.69 -14.72 -10.68
CA GLU A 558 3.12 -14.79 -10.44
C GLU A 558 3.78 -15.80 -11.38
N GLU A 559 5.02 -15.53 -11.75
CA GLU A 559 5.80 -16.49 -12.53
C GLU A 559 6.33 -17.60 -11.62
N TYR A 560 6.03 -18.85 -11.98
CA TYR A 560 6.50 -20.02 -11.25
C TYR A 560 7.82 -20.52 -11.86
N THR A 561 8.79 -20.77 -10.98
CA THR A 561 10.03 -21.47 -11.32
C THR A 561 9.75 -22.98 -11.42
N VAL A 562 10.24 -23.62 -12.48
CA VAL A 562 10.21 -25.09 -12.60
C VAL A 562 11.36 -25.66 -11.79
N LEU A 563 11.04 -26.28 -10.64
CA LEU A 563 12.03 -26.85 -9.73
C LEU A 563 12.53 -28.22 -10.23
N GLU A 564 11.60 -29.07 -10.65
CA GLU A 564 11.89 -30.42 -11.12
C GLU A 564 11.01 -30.75 -12.32
N ARG A 565 11.63 -31.39 -13.31
CA ARG A 565 10.96 -32.02 -14.45
C ARG A 565 11.71 -33.31 -14.71
N ASP A 566 11.02 -34.45 -14.64
CA ASP A 566 11.57 -35.74 -15.03
C ASP A 566 11.06 -36.13 -16.44
N PRO A 567 11.78 -35.74 -17.50
CA PRO A 567 11.42 -36.14 -18.85
C PRO A 567 11.89 -37.57 -19.13
N GLN A 568 10.97 -38.52 -19.28
CA GLN A 568 11.04 -39.79 -20.03
C GLN A 568 12.38 -40.56 -20.20
N GLN A 569 13.40 -40.38 -19.36
CA GLN A 569 14.64 -41.17 -19.39
C GLN A 569 14.82 -41.85 -18.04
N GLY A 570 14.30 -43.08 -17.91
CA GLY A 570 14.68 -43.95 -16.80
C GLY A 570 13.55 -44.68 -16.07
N GLY A 571 12.28 -44.35 -16.30
CA GLY A 571 11.22 -45.37 -16.22
C GLY A 571 10.19 -45.37 -15.09
N GLU A 572 9.98 -44.35 -14.24
CA GLU A 572 8.98 -44.50 -13.15
C GLU A 572 7.85 -43.44 -13.06
N GLU A 573 8.03 -42.14 -13.35
CA GLU A 573 6.97 -41.12 -13.20
C GLU A 573 7.16 -39.92 -14.16
N GLU A 574 6.08 -39.30 -14.65
CA GLU A 574 6.16 -37.95 -15.24
C GLU A 574 5.60 -36.96 -14.22
N ALA A 575 6.49 -36.15 -13.66
CA ALA A 575 6.17 -35.16 -12.64
C ALA A 575 6.70 -33.78 -13.03
N LEU A 576 5.95 -32.75 -12.61
CA LEU A 576 6.29 -31.35 -12.74
C LEU A 576 6.15 -30.68 -11.38
N LYS A 577 7.25 -30.14 -10.87
CA LYS A 577 7.28 -29.38 -9.64
C LYS A 577 7.53 -27.90 -9.94
N LEU A 578 6.63 -27.05 -9.48
CA LEU A 578 6.62 -25.61 -9.71
C LEU A 578 6.63 -24.87 -8.37
N GLU A 579 7.26 -23.71 -8.33
CA GLU A 579 7.25 -22.82 -7.17
C GLU A 579 7.05 -21.36 -7.60
N GLY A 580 6.05 -20.69 -7.06
CA GLY A 580 5.80 -19.26 -7.29
C GLY A 580 5.93 -18.47 -5.98
N ASP A 581 6.68 -17.37 -5.99
CA ASP A 581 6.75 -16.43 -4.86
C ASP A 581 5.46 -15.62 -4.80
N ILE A 582 4.75 -15.69 -3.68
CA ILE A 582 3.45 -15.01 -3.45
C ILE A 582 3.58 -13.85 -2.45
N GLY A 583 4.80 -13.37 -2.23
CA GLY A 583 5.13 -12.23 -1.38
C GLY A 583 5.09 -12.54 0.11
N GLY A 584 5.79 -11.72 0.90
CA GLY A 584 5.83 -11.88 2.36
C GLY A 584 6.64 -13.08 2.85
N GLY A 585 7.63 -13.51 2.06
CA GLY A 585 8.48 -14.66 2.39
C GLY A 585 7.81 -16.01 2.16
N LEU A 586 6.69 -16.03 1.43
CA LEU A 586 5.88 -17.19 1.15
C LEU A 586 5.99 -17.63 -0.30
N VAL A 587 5.91 -18.94 -0.51
CA VAL A 587 5.86 -19.53 -1.85
C VAL A 587 4.68 -20.49 -1.94
N ILE A 588 4.06 -20.58 -3.11
CA ILE A 588 3.18 -21.68 -3.48
C ILE A 588 4.02 -22.71 -4.23
N GLU A 589 4.14 -23.91 -3.68
CA GLU A 589 4.74 -25.06 -4.32
C GLU A 589 3.61 -25.95 -4.86
N ARG A 590 3.69 -26.33 -6.14
CA ARG A 590 2.75 -27.25 -6.78
C ARG A 590 3.51 -28.41 -7.41
N GLN A 591 3.11 -29.62 -7.07
CA GLN A 591 3.59 -30.85 -7.69
C GLN A 591 2.45 -31.52 -8.45
N ILE A 592 2.64 -31.70 -9.75
CA ILE A 592 1.70 -32.40 -10.64
C ILE A 592 2.38 -33.69 -11.04
N SER A 593 1.73 -34.84 -10.83
CA SER A 593 2.32 -36.12 -11.23
C SER A 593 1.32 -37.14 -11.76
N ILE A 594 1.80 -37.96 -12.70
CA ILE A 594 1.04 -39.07 -13.28
C ILE A 594 1.93 -40.32 -13.18
N LYS A 595 1.57 -41.22 -12.27
CA LYS A 595 2.31 -42.45 -12.05
C LYS A 595 2.01 -43.49 -13.10
N LYS A 596 3.05 -44.20 -13.57
CA LYS A 596 2.90 -45.20 -14.63
C LYS A 596 2.21 -46.48 -14.17
N ASP A 597 2.33 -46.83 -12.89
CA ASP A 597 1.67 -47.98 -12.27
C ASP A 597 0.16 -47.75 -12.04
N ASN A 598 -0.28 -46.48 -12.05
CA ASN A 598 -1.69 -46.09 -12.02
C ASN A 598 -2.00 -44.99 -13.05
N PRO A 599 -1.99 -45.33 -14.36
CA PRO A 599 -2.05 -44.35 -15.45
C PRO A 599 -3.38 -43.59 -15.55
N ARG A 600 -4.39 -44.01 -14.79
CA ARG A 600 -5.74 -43.43 -14.78
C ARG A 600 -5.86 -42.20 -13.87
N VAL A 601 -4.92 -42.02 -12.94
CA VAL A 601 -5.02 -41.04 -11.87
C VAL A 601 -3.98 -39.94 -12.06
N LEU A 602 -4.45 -38.70 -12.06
CA LEU A 602 -3.66 -37.48 -12.02
C LEU A 602 -3.56 -36.99 -10.58
N HIS A 603 -2.36 -36.86 -10.02
CA HIS A 603 -2.14 -36.32 -8.68
C HIS A 603 -1.70 -34.85 -8.76
N ILE A 604 -2.26 -34.03 -7.88
CA ILE A 604 -1.82 -32.63 -7.68
C ILE A 604 -1.71 -32.35 -6.18
N ASP A 605 -0.52 -32.00 -5.75
CA ASP A 605 -0.18 -31.61 -4.39
C ASP A 605 0.25 -30.16 -4.36
N SER A 606 -0.50 -29.34 -3.66
CA SER A 606 -0.28 -27.89 -3.61
C SER A 606 -0.03 -27.45 -2.18
N SER A 607 0.93 -26.57 -1.95
CA SER A 607 1.32 -26.14 -0.60
C SER A 607 1.77 -24.68 -0.55
N ILE A 608 1.32 -23.96 0.47
CA ILE A 608 1.89 -22.66 0.85
C ILE A 608 2.98 -22.91 1.89
N LEU A 609 4.23 -22.55 1.54
CA LEU A 609 5.41 -22.73 2.38
C LEU A 609 5.98 -21.37 2.81
N ALA A 610 6.54 -21.34 4.01
CA ALA A 610 7.32 -20.19 4.50
C ALA A 610 8.81 -20.38 4.17
N ARG A 611 9.39 -19.57 3.27
CA ARG A 611 10.82 -19.64 2.92
C ARG A 611 11.65 -18.63 3.72
N GLN A 612 11.30 -17.36 3.64
CA GLN A 612 12.04 -16.25 4.24
C GLN A 612 11.08 -15.26 4.91
N LEU A 613 10.53 -15.63 6.06
CA LEU A 613 9.67 -14.72 6.81
C LEU A 613 10.50 -13.59 7.43
N GLY A 614 10.03 -12.36 7.29
CA GLY A 614 10.67 -11.17 7.87
C GLY A 614 10.95 -11.36 9.37
N ALA A 615 12.06 -10.80 9.85
CA ALA A 615 12.56 -11.06 11.20
C ALA A 615 11.55 -10.65 12.32
N GLY A 616 10.60 -9.76 12.02
CA GLY A 616 9.54 -9.29 12.91
C GLY A 616 8.26 -10.15 12.91
N SER A 617 8.18 -11.13 12.03
CA SER A 617 7.00 -12.00 11.88
C SER A 617 6.81 -12.99 13.03
N GLY A 618 7.89 -13.25 13.80
CA GLY A 618 7.93 -14.28 14.83
C GLY A 618 7.88 -15.71 14.28
N GLY A 619 8.27 -15.92 13.01
CA GLY A 619 8.30 -17.22 12.35
C GLY A 619 6.96 -17.67 11.78
N PHE A 620 5.96 -16.80 11.76
CA PHE A 620 4.65 -17.05 11.17
C PHE A 620 4.32 -15.98 10.13
N SER A 621 3.71 -16.39 9.03
CA SER A 621 3.31 -15.48 7.96
C SER A 621 2.09 -14.63 8.31
N ARG A 622 1.67 -13.80 7.35
CA ARG A 622 0.29 -13.28 7.27
C ARG A 622 -0.74 -14.42 7.24
N LEU A 623 -2.00 -14.11 7.53
CA LEU A 623 -3.11 -15.03 7.27
C LEU A 623 -3.13 -15.38 5.78
N VAL A 624 -3.16 -16.68 5.49
CA VAL A 624 -3.25 -17.20 4.13
C VAL A 624 -4.31 -18.29 4.08
N CYS A 625 -4.85 -18.52 2.89
CA CYS A 625 -5.74 -19.62 2.59
C CYS A 625 -5.33 -20.15 1.21
N LEU A 626 -4.85 -21.38 1.15
CA LEU A 626 -4.64 -22.07 -0.12
C LEU A 626 -6.01 -22.41 -0.71
N ARG A 627 -6.30 -21.87 -1.89
CA ARG A 627 -7.50 -22.21 -2.67
C ARG A 627 -7.08 -22.81 -3.99
N VAL A 628 -7.60 -23.99 -4.27
CA VAL A 628 -7.50 -24.66 -5.56
C VAL A 628 -8.76 -24.36 -6.35
N HIS A 629 -8.62 -23.69 -7.49
CA HIS A 629 -9.71 -23.18 -8.32
C HIS A 629 -9.62 -23.77 -9.75
N PRO A 630 -10.08 -25.02 -9.96
CA PRO A 630 -10.25 -25.55 -11.29
C PRO A 630 -11.54 -25.02 -11.91
N ARG A 631 -11.48 -24.64 -13.19
CA ARG A 631 -12.66 -24.34 -14.01
C ARG A 631 -12.79 -25.32 -15.16
N PHE A 632 -13.79 -26.18 -15.09
CA PHE A 632 -14.06 -27.21 -16.09
C PHE A 632 -15.02 -26.72 -17.17
N SER A 633 -14.79 -27.19 -18.39
CA SER A 633 -15.63 -26.95 -19.56
C SER A 633 -16.72 -28.01 -19.64
N LEU A 634 -17.97 -27.58 -19.84
CA LEU A 634 -19.12 -28.49 -19.95
C LEU A 634 -19.50 -28.65 -21.41
N LEU A 635 -19.39 -29.87 -21.94
CA LEU A 635 -19.80 -30.16 -23.32
C LEU A 635 -21.34 -30.20 -23.43
N HIS A 636 -22.01 -30.76 -22.42
CA HIS A 636 -23.47 -30.84 -22.36
C HIS A 636 -23.99 -30.25 -21.04
N PRO A 637 -23.98 -28.91 -20.87
CA PRO A 637 -24.28 -28.28 -19.58
C PRO A 637 -25.62 -28.72 -18.96
N SER A 638 -26.66 -28.92 -19.77
CA SER A 638 -27.99 -29.37 -19.31
C SER A 638 -28.07 -30.84 -18.90
N GLN A 639 -27.02 -31.62 -19.19
CA GLN A 639 -26.87 -33.04 -18.85
C GLN A 639 -25.72 -33.27 -17.87
N SER A 640 -25.14 -32.20 -17.33
CA SER A 640 -24.06 -32.26 -16.36
C SER A 640 -24.53 -31.92 -14.95
N PHE A 641 -24.00 -32.62 -13.95
CA PHE A 641 -24.26 -32.35 -12.53
C PHE A 641 -23.09 -32.83 -11.67
N ILE A 642 -22.96 -32.29 -10.46
CA ILE A 642 -21.96 -32.75 -9.49
C ILE A 642 -22.64 -33.71 -8.50
N SER A 643 -22.05 -34.88 -8.26
CA SER A 643 -22.53 -35.86 -7.29
C SER A 643 -21.48 -36.16 -6.21
N PHE A 644 -21.91 -36.25 -4.96
CA PHE A 644 -21.04 -36.63 -3.83
C PHE A 644 -21.83 -37.14 -2.63
N VAL A 645 -21.13 -37.75 -1.68
CA VAL A 645 -21.65 -38.07 -0.34
C VAL A 645 -21.04 -37.08 0.64
N SER A 646 -21.87 -36.33 1.37
CA SER A 646 -21.37 -35.40 2.39
C SER A 646 -20.88 -36.13 3.64
N ILE A 647 -20.10 -35.46 4.49
CA ILE A 647 -19.55 -36.04 5.73
C ILE A 647 -20.65 -36.58 6.64
N ASP A 648 -21.83 -35.94 6.65
CA ASP A 648 -23.06 -36.39 7.33
C ASP A 648 -23.67 -37.68 6.76
N GLY A 649 -23.14 -38.22 5.66
CA GLY A 649 -23.60 -39.45 5.00
C GLY A 649 -24.69 -39.26 3.95
N ASN A 650 -25.13 -38.02 3.67
CA ASN A 650 -26.17 -37.75 2.68
C ASN A 650 -25.61 -37.73 1.25
N LYS A 651 -26.27 -38.42 0.32
CA LYS A 651 -25.97 -38.31 -1.11
C LYS A 651 -26.56 -37.01 -1.66
N ARG A 652 -25.76 -36.23 -2.38
CA ARG A 652 -26.15 -34.94 -2.97
C ARG A 652 -25.89 -34.93 -4.46
N GLU A 653 -26.77 -34.26 -5.19
CA GLU A 653 -26.62 -33.93 -6.60
C GLU A 653 -26.84 -32.42 -6.76
N VAL A 654 -25.87 -31.73 -7.33
CA VAL A 654 -25.90 -30.28 -7.55
C VAL A 654 -25.94 -30.03 -9.05
N TRP A 655 -27.01 -29.38 -9.50
CA TRP A 655 -27.29 -29.09 -10.91
C TRP A 655 -26.91 -27.64 -11.24
N PRO A 656 -26.67 -27.29 -12.52
CA PRO A 656 -26.35 -25.93 -12.95
C PRO A 656 -27.30 -24.84 -12.43
N ASP A 657 -28.58 -25.15 -12.31
CA ASP A 657 -29.61 -24.22 -11.82
C ASP A 657 -29.46 -23.88 -10.32
N SER A 658 -28.54 -24.53 -9.60
CA SER A 658 -28.29 -24.31 -8.17
C SER A 658 -27.47 -23.06 -7.88
N GLY A 659 -26.86 -22.42 -8.89
CA GLY A 659 -26.04 -21.21 -8.72
C GLY A 659 -24.75 -21.46 -7.93
N GLU A 660 -24.40 -20.51 -7.05
CA GLU A 660 -23.24 -20.61 -6.15
C GLU A 660 -23.57 -21.39 -4.88
N LEU A 661 -22.72 -22.36 -4.52
CA LEU A 661 -22.89 -23.16 -3.32
C LEU A 661 -21.59 -23.27 -2.51
N PHE A 662 -21.65 -22.82 -1.27
CA PHE A 662 -20.59 -23.00 -0.28
C PHE A 662 -20.91 -24.17 0.64
N LEU A 663 -19.99 -25.13 0.73
CA LEU A 663 -20.10 -26.31 1.57
C LEU A 663 -19.06 -26.24 2.68
N GLU A 664 -19.52 -26.20 3.93
CA GLU A 664 -18.69 -26.10 5.14
C GLU A 664 -19.16 -27.14 6.18
N GLY A 665 -18.31 -27.44 7.17
CA GLY A 665 -18.63 -28.40 8.22
C GLY A 665 -18.96 -29.79 7.65
N ASP A 666 -20.07 -30.38 8.11
CA ASP A 666 -20.50 -31.73 7.72
C ASP A 666 -21.19 -31.81 6.34
N LEU A 667 -21.45 -30.65 5.72
CA LEU A 667 -22.06 -30.56 4.38
C LEU A 667 -21.03 -30.76 3.25
N ARG A 668 -19.73 -30.72 3.58
CA ARG A 668 -18.64 -30.94 2.62
C ARG A 668 -18.66 -32.36 2.05
N PRO A 669 -18.17 -32.57 0.83
CA PRO A 669 -17.91 -33.92 0.32
C PRO A 669 -16.97 -34.69 1.25
N LYS A 670 -17.23 -35.97 1.46
CA LYS A 670 -16.42 -36.86 2.29
C LYS A 670 -15.16 -37.31 1.54
N GLY A 671 -14.33 -36.35 1.15
CA GLY A 671 -13.08 -36.55 0.42
C GLY A 671 -13.24 -36.97 -1.05
N GLU A 672 -14.46 -37.00 -1.59
CA GLU A 672 -14.73 -37.31 -3.00
C GLU A 672 -15.98 -36.58 -3.51
N TRP A 673 -15.86 -35.99 -4.70
CA TRP A 673 -16.98 -35.50 -5.50
C TRP A 673 -16.72 -35.76 -6.99
N MET A 674 -17.78 -35.84 -7.78
CA MET A 674 -17.70 -36.24 -9.18
C MET A 674 -18.52 -35.31 -10.08
N LEU A 675 -17.91 -34.77 -11.12
CA LEU A 675 -18.60 -34.06 -12.20
C LEU A 675 -19.05 -35.07 -13.25
N VAL A 676 -20.35 -35.25 -13.39
CA VAL A 676 -20.97 -36.21 -14.32
C VAL A 676 -21.40 -35.49 -15.59
N ASP A 677 -21.13 -36.09 -16.76
CA ASP A 677 -21.77 -35.75 -18.04
C ASP A 677 -22.53 -36.98 -18.54
N ARG A 678 -23.87 -36.94 -18.47
CA ARG A 678 -24.72 -38.07 -18.86
C ARG A 678 -24.68 -38.38 -20.35
N SER A 679 -24.46 -37.37 -21.19
CA SER A 679 -24.41 -37.55 -22.64
C SER A 679 -23.13 -38.24 -23.08
N LEU A 680 -22.04 -38.06 -22.34
CA LEU A 680 -20.78 -38.79 -22.55
C LEU A 680 -20.71 -40.15 -21.84
N CYS A 681 -21.62 -40.42 -20.90
CA CYS A 681 -21.53 -41.54 -19.96
C CYS A 681 -20.20 -41.53 -19.16
N LEU A 682 -19.70 -40.35 -18.81
CA LEU A 682 -18.43 -40.16 -18.11
C LEU A 682 -18.58 -39.31 -16.85
N GLY A 683 -17.74 -39.59 -15.86
CA GLY A 683 -17.57 -38.80 -14.65
C GLY A 683 -16.12 -38.45 -14.41
N LEU A 684 -15.84 -37.18 -14.18
CA LEU A 684 -14.56 -36.71 -13.64
C LEU A 684 -14.63 -36.73 -12.12
N VAL A 685 -14.01 -37.74 -11.51
CA VAL A 685 -13.93 -37.89 -10.05
C VAL A 685 -12.76 -37.08 -9.53
N ASN A 686 -13.00 -36.26 -8.50
CA ASN A 686 -11.95 -35.62 -7.73
C ASN A 686 -11.95 -36.14 -6.29
N ARG A 687 -10.84 -36.75 -5.86
CA ARG A 687 -10.63 -37.18 -4.46
C ARG A 687 -9.62 -36.28 -3.80
N PHE A 688 -9.82 -35.95 -2.54
CA PHE A 688 -8.96 -35.01 -1.80
C PHE A 688 -8.87 -35.37 -0.32
N ASN A 689 -7.80 -34.93 0.33
CA ASN A 689 -7.63 -35.11 1.76
C ASN A 689 -8.64 -34.23 2.53
N VAL A 690 -9.62 -34.86 3.18
CA VAL A 690 -10.69 -34.16 3.92
C VAL A 690 -10.18 -33.31 5.10
N ASN A 691 -8.98 -33.61 5.61
CA ASN A 691 -8.37 -32.88 6.72
C ASN A 691 -7.68 -31.58 6.27
N GLU A 692 -7.35 -31.46 4.99
CA GLU A 692 -6.67 -30.29 4.41
C GLU A 692 -7.65 -29.25 3.87
N VAL A 693 -8.88 -29.68 3.55
CA VAL A 693 -9.91 -28.84 2.95
C VAL A 693 -10.91 -28.40 4.02
N SER A 694 -10.94 -27.13 4.40
CA SER A 694 -11.91 -26.58 5.36
C SER A 694 -13.27 -26.25 4.72
N LYS A 695 -13.29 -26.00 3.41
CA LYS A 695 -14.46 -25.53 2.66
C LYS A 695 -14.39 -25.96 1.20
N CYS A 696 -15.55 -26.26 0.60
CA CYS A 696 -15.68 -26.49 -0.83
C CYS A 696 -16.62 -25.44 -1.43
N HIS A 697 -16.32 -24.97 -2.65
CA HIS A 697 -17.15 -23.99 -3.35
C HIS A 697 -17.48 -24.50 -4.75
N ILE A 698 -18.77 -24.47 -5.10
CA ILE A 698 -19.25 -24.82 -6.43
C ILE A 698 -19.80 -23.56 -7.08
N TYR A 699 -19.32 -23.24 -8.28
CA TYR A 699 -19.84 -22.13 -9.07
C TYR A 699 -20.13 -22.58 -10.50
N TRP A 700 -21.38 -22.46 -10.91
CA TRP A 700 -21.81 -22.74 -12.28
C TRP A 700 -21.79 -21.46 -13.14
N GLY A 701 -21.02 -21.50 -14.22
CA GLY A 701 -20.99 -20.46 -15.25
C GLY A 701 -21.74 -20.88 -16.52
N SER A 702 -21.78 -19.99 -17.51
CA SER A 702 -22.37 -20.28 -18.82
C SER A 702 -21.49 -21.29 -19.59
N GLY A 703 -21.75 -22.59 -19.41
CA GLY A 703 -21.00 -23.68 -20.03
C GLY A 703 -19.73 -24.10 -19.29
N THR A 704 -19.56 -23.67 -18.04
CA THR A 704 -18.42 -24.06 -17.20
C THR A 704 -18.86 -24.33 -15.77
N VAL A 705 -18.03 -25.05 -15.01
CA VAL A 705 -18.23 -25.23 -13.57
C VAL A 705 -16.90 -25.16 -12.85
N SER A 706 -16.87 -24.45 -11.73
CA SER A 706 -15.74 -24.45 -10.80
C SER A 706 -16.05 -25.30 -9.58
N MET A 707 -15.10 -26.14 -9.19
CA MET A 707 -15.17 -27.06 -8.05
C MET A 707 -13.97 -26.79 -7.15
N GLU A 708 -14.08 -25.78 -6.30
CA GLU A 708 -12.94 -25.28 -5.52
C GLU A 708 -12.76 -26.02 -4.21
N LEU A 709 -11.49 -26.23 -3.84
CA LEU A 709 -11.08 -26.73 -2.53
C LEU A 709 -10.36 -25.60 -1.79
N TRP A 710 -10.81 -25.32 -0.58
CA TRP A 710 -10.26 -24.26 0.26
C TRP A 710 -9.72 -24.88 1.52
N SER A 711 -8.48 -24.56 1.84
CA SER A 711 -7.88 -24.89 3.12
C SER A 711 -8.42 -23.98 4.23
N GLU A 712 -8.06 -24.23 5.48
CA GLU A 712 -8.35 -23.28 6.56
C GLU A 712 -7.58 -21.96 6.37
N GLN A 713 -8.15 -20.86 6.86
CA GLN A 713 -7.46 -19.58 6.86
C GLN A 713 -6.60 -19.45 8.13
N ARG A 714 -5.28 -19.52 7.99
CA ARG A 714 -4.35 -19.37 9.12
C ARG A 714 -2.96 -18.88 8.67
N PRO A 715 -2.10 -18.47 9.61
CA PRO A 715 -0.69 -18.25 9.32
C PRO A 715 0.04 -19.58 9.02
N VAL A 716 1.05 -19.54 8.14
CA VAL A 716 1.98 -20.65 7.92
C VAL A 716 3.34 -20.37 8.56
N SER A 717 4.07 -21.43 8.88
CA SER A 717 5.47 -21.39 9.33
C SER A 717 6.26 -22.45 8.57
N LYS A 718 7.59 -22.50 8.76
CA LYS A 718 8.44 -23.52 8.13
C LYS A 718 8.03 -24.94 8.54
N GLU A 719 7.55 -25.09 9.76
CA GLU A 719 7.17 -26.36 10.37
C GLU A 719 5.68 -26.70 10.18
N SER A 720 4.87 -25.76 9.69
CA SER A 720 3.42 -25.92 9.52
C SER A 720 2.93 -25.28 8.22
N PRO A 721 3.24 -25.91 7.06
CA PRO A 721 2.73 -25.47 5.77
C PRO A 721 1.21 -25.68 5.66
N LEU A 722 0.60 -25.05 4.66
CA LEU A 722 -0.81 -25.22 4.31
C LEU A 722 -0.88 -26.01 3.01
N GLY A 723 -1.34 -27.25 3.06
CA GLY A 723 -1.39 -28.15 1.90
C GLY A 723 -2.82 -28.47 1.45
N ILE A 724 -3.00 -28.76 0.17
CA ILE A 724 -4.16 -29.45 -0.40
C ILE A 724 -3.64 -30.49 -1.38
N SER A 725 -3.86 -31.76 -1.05
CA SER A 725 -3.60 -32.92 -1.89
C SER A 725 -4.91 -33.43 -2.49
N HIS A 726 -4.95 -33.53 -3.82
CA HIS A 726 -6.09 -34.11 -4.52
C HIS A 726 -5.70 -34.86 -5.80
N GLU A 727 -6.64 -35.63 -6.34
CA GLU A 727 -6.44 -36.42 -7.54
C GLU A 727 -7.65 -36.37 -8.47
N TYR A 728 -7.43 -36.61 -9.75
CA TYR A 728 -8.47 -36.72 -10.77
C TYR A 728 -8.43 -38.08 -11.46
N GLU A 729 -9.60 -38.69 -11.67
CA GLU A 729 -9.79 -39.95 -12.40
C GLU A 729 -11.05 -39.84 -13.25
N VAL A 730 -11.02 -40.31 -14.50
CA VAL A 730 -12.22 -40.41 -15.34
C VAL A 730 -12.81 -41.82 -15.22
N LYS A 731 -14.12 -41.89 -14.92
CA LYS A 731 -14.87 -43.15 -14.84
C LYS A 731 -16.03 -43.18 -15.82
N GLU A 732 -16.31 -44.36 -16.34
CA GLU A 732 -17.57 -44.62 -17.04
C GLU A 732 -18.72 -44.66 -16.03
N ILE A 733 -19.83 -44.02 -16.39
CA ILE A 733 -21.04 -43.97 -15.58
C ILE A 733 -22.15 -44.72 -16.34
N PRO A 734 -22.89 -45.60 -15.65
CA PRO A 734 -23.94 -46.42 -16.27
C PRO A 734 -25.14 -45.63 -16.79
#